data_AF-A0A229HAP8-F1
#
_entry.id   AF-A0A229HAP8-F1
#
_cell.length_a   1.000
_cell.length_b   1.000
_cell.length_c   1.000
_cell.angle_alpha   90.00
_cell.angle_beta   90.00
_cell.angle_gamma   90.00
#
_symmetry.space_group_name_H-M   'P 1'
#
loop_
_entity.id
_entity.type
_entity.pdbx_description
1 polymer ?
#
loop_
_entity_poly.entity_id
_entity_poly.type
_entity_poly.pdbx_seq_one_letter_code
_entity_poly.pdbx_strand_id
1 'polypeptide(L)'
;MTFKSTVSAQGFSHPGVGLTKPTLENARRQIAAGAEPWTSSFHAMQRSSAAGTNVTSSNRSSADPSKPASDAFNSQSFNGRFIADGLKSYTQALLYVLTGEEVYRKNALDVIRIWEQMDPAKYEYFTDSHIHTGIPLNRMVSAAELLRYTSCADEAYPWTDADTRAFTDNLVVPVIKTFQNDNNHFMNQHSYPLMGAMAGAIFMDDADLYKRSVEWFTVNATAKDQGFNGSVSRLFRWVDTNDATGKPIKNPHVQHTEMGRDQAHGGGDLTNAAIISRMLLAQQTKVDPVDGTISKAANAVGPYEFLDNRILAAANYFWRYMLGHDTPWTPMAYAISPDGTIRDTYNHISYAYRGRYNTASFWDIYYYYAFTRGEDVKKLAPYFAEAYAKRNGPLFYYGGSLSNAWDNVDGGGDSWLFAPASAAGQTVPPLPDSPTVLEVEKKYTSLSGDVEHRTDGDTGYVRMSAAGHGSEIAYLSGSSKKQLLAFRVRTDGEVRLRLDRHDDRTILVPDTGGKWRYVMYPQSIGDILFIKATGNGTIDIDHINTNAADELTPPAFDDTSTARIVDWKGATATADLSAHYKGTGNLAYTAKGLPTGATLDASTGQLTWKPAEAGSTTISVTVSDGTAVASHHVVLAAARNRSDALGLAQQGHDADAEYVSETQTAYDQALTAAEALRTKGTDDKYLEALAHLVTAVDGLTLVSPHTAVDGSLDYPSLVATSTAGANIGNLVDGDNQSGTSYPQAVNLSHTFDFGPDFRVSATRFGFQSNIFADRLANSAVYGSNDGKDWTRLTPGVTKFTQDFNTLDVDPALRDAQFRFFKVQMLKQLPDVLYGIVRNVFEMTEFHIYGERHEIGNLVKATSIASSQAIAGKIMTGDTVDVSVTAKKPIQQVTVTVQGVTAKANSADGVNWTAAVKLDNVSSGDIQVAVDYLDADGKAGQTVYGTTDGSKLYIAGDPAHFIDVAKLATVTASDKQWPGNGKGADEVGYLLFDRDAATYGDLNSGTGAYYVIDFGAHATVRPEEVLLLPRASHPQRANGIVVQGSNDAQTWTDLTKPLTGAVANAWSDQSISGGDHYRYLRIHNPTSWYGDLSEVELYGDIKYDA
;
A
#
# COMPACT_ATOMS: atom_id res chain seq x y z
N MET A 1 -39.42 -10.36 -25.62
CA MET A 1 -38.14 -10.89 -26.12
C MET A 1 -38.08 -12.42 -26.01
N THR A 2 -37.56 -13.10 -27.05
CA THR A 2 -37.31 -14.56 -27.12
C THR A 2 -35.86 -14.89 -27.50
N PHE A 3 -35.31 -16.00 -26.99
CA PHE A 3 -33.98 -16.51 -27.34
C PHE A 3 -34.01 -17.43 -28.56
N LYS A 4 -33.04 -17.25 -29.46
CA LYS A 4 -32.71 -18.21 -30.52
C LYS A 4 -31.46 -18.96 -30.10
N SER A 5 -31.43 -20.27 -30.33
CA SER A 5 -30.23 -21.09 -30.12
C SER A 5 -29.88 -21.83 -31.41
N THR A 6 -28.61 -21.83 -31.79
CA THR A 6 -28.12 -22.48 -33.01
C THR A 6 -26.80 -23.19 -32.73
N VAL A 7 -26.45 -24.15 -33.58
CA VAL A 7 -25.11 -24.75 -33.60
C VAL A 7 -24.48 -24.42 -34.95
N SER A 8 -23.27 -23.86 -34.94
CA SER A 8 -22.56 -23.50 -36.18
C SER A 8 -22.03 -24.74 -36.90
N ALA A 9 -21.56 -24.57 -38.14
CA ALA A 9 -20.99 -25.68 -38.91
C ALA A 9 -19.71 -26.26 -38.25
N GLN A 10 -19.01 -25.43 -37.48
CA GLN A 10 -17.82 -25.77 -36.70
C GLN A 10 -18.17 -26.44 -35.36
N GLY A 11 -19.47 -26.49 -35.01
CA GLY A 11 -19.99 -27.19 -33.84
C GLY A 11 -20.14 -26.32 -32.58
N PHE A 12 -19.98 -25.01 -32.68
CA PHE A 12 -20.18 -24.11 -31.55
C PHE A 12 -21.67 -23.88 -31.29
N SER A 13 -22.06 -23.98 -30.03
CA SER A 13 -23.40 -23.63 -29.57
C SER A 13 -23.50 -22.13 -29.34
N HIS A 14 -24.59 -21.51 -29.81
CA HIS A 14 -24.87 -20.09 -29.67
C HIS A 14 -26.28 -19.83 -29.11
N PRO A 15 -26.49 -18.83 -28.24
CA PRO A 15 -25.43 -18.10 -27.54
C PRO A 15 -24.63 -19.07 -26.66
N GLY A 16 -23.30 -18.92 -26.62
CA GLY A 16 -22.45 -19.90 -25.92
C GLY A 16 -21.12 -19.38 -25.40
N VAL A 17 -20.96 -18.06 -25.30
CA VAL A 17 -19.86 -17.42 -24.57
C VAL A 17 -20.20 -17.46 -23.06
N GLY A 18 -20.21 -18.67 -22.49
CA GLY A 18 -20.61 -18.95 -21.12
C GLY A 18 -22.13 -18.97 -20.89
N LEU A 19 -22.87 -17.97 -21.39
CA LEU A 19 -24.32 -17.88 -21.20
C LEU A 19 -25.08 -18.61 -22.33
N THR A 20 -25.80 -19.66 -21.97
CA THR A 20 -26.66 -20.42 -22.90
C THR A 20 -28.13 -20.03 -22.76
N LYS A 21 -28.96 -20.34 -23.77
CA LYS A 21 -30.41 -20.16 -23.68
C LYS A 21 -31.01 -20.80 -22.40
N PRO A 22 -30.72 -22.06 -22.03
CA PRO A 22 -31.20 -22.64 -20.77
C PRO A 22 -30.77 -21.86 -19.52
N THR A 23 -29.53 -21.36 -19.49
CA THR A 23 -29.02 -20.55 -18.36
C THR A 23 -29.84 -19.27 -18.19
N LEU A 24 -30.09 -18.56 -19.29
CA LEU A 24 -30.83 -17.29 -19.29
C LEU A 24 -32.32 -17.48 -18.98
N GLU A 25 -32.94 -18.54 -19.51
CA GLU A 25 -34.32 -18.90 -19.20
C GLU A 25 -34.48 -19.34 -17.73
N ASN A 26 -33.48 -20.01 -17.16
CA ASN A 26 -33.45 -20.29 -15.72
C ASN A 26 -33.40 -18.98 -14.92
N ALA A 27 -32.44 -18.10 -15.19
CA ALA A 27 -32.31 -16.83 -14.47
C ALA A 27 -33.61 -16.02 -14.49
N ARG A 28 -34.26 -15.87 -15.67
CA ARG A 28 -35.56 -15.19 -15.78
C ARG A 28 -36.65 -15.83 -14.91
N ARG A 29 -36.75 -17.16 -14.93
CA ARG A 29 -37.75 -17.89 -14.12
C ARG A 29 -37.49 -17.70 -12.63
N GLN A 30 -36.24 -17.78 -12.18
CA GLN A 30 -35.89 -17.65 -10.77
C GLN A 30 -36.08 -16.22 -10.25
N ILE A 31 -35.71 -15.21 -11.04
CA ILE A 31 -35.99 -13.79 -10.70
C ILE A 31 -37.50 -13.56 -10.60
N ALA A 32 -38.29 -14.03 -11.57
CA ALA A 32 -39.74 -13.90 -11.54
C ALA A 32 -40.39 -14.63 -10.35
N ALA A 33 -39.76 -15.71 -9.86
CA ALA A 33 -40.19 -16.44 -8.68
C ALA A 33 -39.72 -15.82 -7.35
N GLY A 34 -38.93 -14.74 -7.38
CA GLY A 34 -38.32 -14.16 -6.16
C GLY A 34 -37.30 -15.09 -5.50
N ALA A 35 -36.71 -16.03 -6.26
CA ALA A 35 -35.81 -17.03 -5.72
C ALA A 35 -34.39 -16.47 -5.53
N GLU A 36 -33.77 -16.83 -4.41
CA GLU A 36 -32.34 -16.59 -4.16
C GLU A 36 -31.49 -17.72 -4.76
N PRO A 37 -30.27 -17.41 -5.28
CA PRO A 37 -29.57 -16.12 -5.17
C PRO A 37 -29.86 -15.09 -6.28
N TRP A 38 -30.69 -15.42 -7.28
CA TRP A 38 -30.87 -14.55 -8.46
C TRP A 38 -31.48 -13.19 -8.13
N THR A 39 -32.44 -13.15 -7.20
CA THR A 39 -33.20 -11.91 -6.92
C THR A 39 -32.33 -10.83 -6.30
N SER A 40 -31.62 -11.13 -5.21
CA SER A 40 -30.73 -10.15 -4.57
C SER A 40 -29.57 -9.73 -5.49
N SER A 41 -29.01 -10.67 -6.24
CA SER A 41 -27.94 -10.37 -7.20
C SER A 41 -28.42 -9.50 -8.38
N PHE A 42 -29.62 -9.74 -8.89
CA PHE A 42 -30.23 -8.92 -9.94
C PHE A 42 -30.47 -7.47 -9.45
N HIS A 43 -31.01 -7.30 -8.25
CA HIS A 43 -31.18 -5.97 -7.66
C HIS A 43 -29.86 -5.23 -7.45
N ALA A 44 -28.80 -5.94 -7.04
CA ALA A 44 -27.46 -5.35 -6.91
C ALA A 44 -26.89 -4.91 -8.27
N MET A 45 -27.08 -5.71 -9.33
CA MET A 45 -26.71 -5.33 -10.70
C MET A 45 -27.45 -4.06 -11.14
N GLN A 46 -28.75 -3.94 -10.84
CA GLN A 46 -29.54 -2.72 -11.16
C GLN A 46 -29.04 -1.45 -10.46
N ARG A 47 -28.28 -1.59 -9.36
CA ARG A 47 -27.66 -0.46 -8.65
C ARG A 47 -26.30 -0.04 -9.23
N SER A 48 -25.75 -0.79 -10.18
CA SER A 48 -24.53 -0.40 -10.90
C SER A 48 -24.77 0.88 -11.70
N SER A 49 -23.74 1.74 -11.80
CA SER A 49 -23.77 2.87 -12.73
C SER A 49 -23.87 2.41 -14.20
N ALA A 50 -23.42 1.19 -14.50
CA ALA A 50 -23.55 0.55 -15.81
C ALA A 50 -24.98 0.12 -16.14
N ALA A 51 -25.91 0.12 -15.17
CA ALA A 51 -27.32 -0.25 -15.35
C ALA A 51 -28.25 0.93 -15.68
N GLY A 52 -27.74 2.16 -15.73
CA GLY A 52 -28.54 3.35 -16.03
C GLY A 52 -29.19 3.30 -17.42
N THR A 53 -30.37 3.91 -17.59
CA THR A 53 -31.07 3.96 -18.88
C THR A 53 -30.51 5.00 -19.85
N ASN A 54 -29.64 5.90 -19.38
CA ASN A 54 -28.95 6.93 -20.16
C ASN A 54 -27.45 6.64 -20.33
N VAL A 55 -27.03 5.38 -20.20
CA VAL A 55 -25.64 4.96 -20.34
C VAL A 55 -25.16 5.15 -21.77
N THR A 56 -23.94 5.67 -21.93
CA THR A 56 -23.29 5.91 -23.22
C THR A 56 -21.85 5.39 -23.20
N SER A 57 -21.29 5.11 -24.38
CA SER A 57 -19.88 4.70 -24.52
C SER A 57 -18.94 5.76 -23.92
N SER A 58 -17.96 5.28 -23.15
CA SER A 58 -16.81 6.04 -22.64
C SER A 58 -15.86 6.45 -23.76
N ASN A 59 -15.92 5.80 -24.92
CA ASN A 59 -15.17 6.18 -26.11
C ASN A 59 -16.03 6.97 -27.11
N ARG A 60 -17.18 7.52 -26.73
CA ARG A 60 -18.00 8.35 -27.62
C ARG A 60 -17.41 9.76 -27.78
N SER A 61 -17.32 10.25 -29.02
CA SER A 61 -16.89 11.63 -29.29
C SER A 61 -17.93 12.65 -28.80
N SER A 62 -17.45 13.74 -28.20
CA SER A 62 -18.27 14.89 -27.82
C SER A 62 -18.67 15.75 -29.02
N ALA A 63 -17.87 15.72 -30.10
CA ALA A 63 -18.13 16.47 -31.33
C ALA A 63 -19.12 15.75 -32.25
N ASP A 64 -19.01 14.42 -32.33
CA ASP A 64 -19.95 13.57 -33.08
C ASP A 64 -20.29 12.33 -32.25
N PRO A 65 -21.47 12.30 -31.59
CA PRO A 65 -21.88 11.16 -30.78
C PRO A 65 -21.97 9.82 -31.51
N SER A 66 -21.94 9.80 -32.85
CA SER A 66 -21.90 8.58 -33.66
C SER A 66 -20.49 8.03 -33.90
N LYS A 67 -19.46 8.77 -33.50
CA LYS A 67 -18.05 8.44 -33.74
C LYS A 67 -17.29 8.15 -32.45
N PRO A 68 -16.23 7.33 -32.51
CA PRO A 68 -15.33 7.18 -31.39
C PRO A 68 -14.57 8.50 -31.13
N ALA A 69 -14.29 8.79 -29.86
CA ALA A 69 -13.43 9.89 -29.42
C ALA A 69 -11.95 9.62 -29.74
N SER A 70 -11.57 8.34 -29.83
CA SER A 70 -10.31 7.89 -30.42
C SER A 70 -10.54 6.54 -31.09
N ASP A 71 -10.04 6.37 -32.30
CA ASP A 71 -10.06 5.12 -33.07
C ASP A 71 -8.77 4.29 -32.89
N ALA A 72 -7.83 4.77 -32.06
CA ALA A 72 -6.58 4.10 -31.73
C ALA A 72 -6.62 3.45 -30.35
N PHE A 73 -6.13 2.22 -30.24
CA PHE A 73 -5.96 1.48 -28.99
C PHE A 73 -4.48 1.15 -28.76
N ASN A 74 -3.73 2.13 -28.25
CA ASN A 74 -2.27 2.09 -28.19
C ASN A 74 -1.67 2.63 -26.87
N SER A 75 -2.46 2.82 -25.82
CA SER A 75 -1.97 3.39 -24.57
C SER A 75 -2.75 2.98 -23.31
N GLN A 76 -2.06 3.00 -22.17
CA GLN A 76 -2.64 2.73 -20.85
C GLN A 76 -3.78 3.72 -20.49
N SER A 77 -3.64 4.99 -20.86
CA SER A 77 -4.66 6.03 -20.57
C SER A 77 -5.96 5.81 -21.35
N PHE A 78 -5.88 5.26 -22.57
CA PHE A 78 -7.06 4.90 -23.36
C PHE A 78 -7.78 3.67 -22.80
N ASN A 79 -7.03 2.71 -22.26
CA ASN A 79 -7.54 1.40 -21.84
C ASN A 79 -8.69 1.46 -20.81
N GLY A 80 -8.72 2.49 -19.94
CA GLY A 80 -9.81 2.69 -18.98
C GLY A 80 -11.20 2.80 -19.63
N ARG A 81 -11.27 3.29 -20.88
CA ARG A 81 -12.52 3.37 -21.66
C ARG A 81 -13.03 1.97 -22.03
N PHE A 82 -12.13 1.08 -22.42
CA PHE A 82 -12.45 -0.29 -22.81
C PHE A 82 -12.98 -1.09 -21.62
N ILE A 83 -12.33 -0.98 -20.46
CA ILE A 83 -12.79 -1.60 -19.21
C ILE A 83 -14.21 -1.16 -18.85
N ALA A 84 -14.46 0.15 -18.85
CA ALA A 84 -15.77 0.70 -18.52
C ALA A 84 -16.87 0.27 -19.51
N ASP A 85 -16.57 0.30 -20.82
CA ASP A 85 -17.54 -0.04 -21.86
C ASP A 85 -17.79 -1.54 -21.99
N GLY A 86 -16.82 -2.39 -21.65
CA GLY A 86 -17.03 -3.82 -21.44
C GLY A 86 -18.09 -4.08 -20.37
N LEU A 87 -17.97 -3.44 -19.19
CA LEU A 87 -18.98 -3.58 -18.14
C LEU A 87 -20.35 -3.01 -18.56
N LYS A 88 -20.39 -1.82 -19.18
CA LYS A 88 -21.64 -1.19 -19.65
C LYS A 88 -22.37 -2.05 -20.67
N SER A 89 -21.70 -2.46 -21.75
CA SER A 89 -22.33 -3.26 -22.81
C SER A 89 -22.87 -4.59 -22.27
N TYR A 90 -22.10 -5.29 -21.43
CA TYR A 90 -22.53 -6.54 -20.82
C TYR A 90 -23.72 -6.36 -19.87
N THR A 91 -23.67 -5.36 -18.99
CA THR A 91 -24.76 -5.05 -18.05
C THR A 91 -26.05 -4.70 -18.78
N GLN A 92 -25.96 -3.84 -19.81
CA GLN A 92 -27.11 -3.41 -20.60
C GLN A 92 -27.69 -4.57 -21.43
N ALA A 93 -26.86 -5.40 -22.06
CA ALA A 93 -27.31 -6.59 -22.77
C ALA A 93 -28.01 -7.59 -21.83
N LEU A 94 -27.48 -7.82 -20.62
CA LEU A 94 -28.11 -8.67 -19.63
C LEU A 94 -29.43 -8.10 -19.09
N LEU A 95 -29.49 -6.81 -18.80
CA LEU A 95 -30.74 -6.15 -18.39
C LEU A 95 -31.81 -6.32 -19.47
N TYR A 96 -31.47 -6.05 -20.73
CA TYR A 96 -32.38 -6.34 -21.85
C TYR A 96 -32.84 -7.80 -21.85
N VAL A 97 -31.90 -8.72 -21.64
CA VAL A 97 -32.19 -10.14 -21.65
C VAL A 97 -33.15 -10.56 -20.54
N LEU A 98 -33.01 -9.98 -19.35
CA LEU A 98 -33.76 -10.34 -18.17
C LEU A 98 -35.11 -9.61 -18.07
N THR A 99 -35.19 -8.34 -18.50
CA THR A 99 -36.39 -7.51 -18.40
C THR A 99 -37.19 -7.41 -19.69
N GLY A 100 -36.52 -7.50 -20.85
CA GLY A 100 -37.10 -7.26 -22.17
C GLY A 100 -37.26 -5.78 -22.53
N GLU A 101 -36.71 -4.84 -21.75
CA GLU A 101 -36.82 -3.40 -22.01
C GLU A 101 -35.82 -2.93 -23.09
N GLU A 102 -36.35 -2.43 -24.21
CA GLU A 102 -35.57 -2.08 -25.40
C GLU A 102 -34.54 -0.96 -25.20
N VAL A 103 -34.68 -0.11 -24.19
CA VAL A 103 -33.68 0.94 -23.88
C VAL A 103 -32.31 0.33 -23.59
N TYR A 104 -32.27 -0.76 -22.83
CA TYR A 104 -31.02 -1.44 -22.50
C TYR A 104 -30.39 -2.10 -23.72
N ARG A 105 -31.21 -2.64 -24.64
CA ARG A 105 -30.73 -3.17 -25.91
C ARG A 105 -30.06 -2.07 -26.74
N LYS A 106 -30.72 -0.92 -26.89
CA LYS A 106 -30.23 0.23 -27.66
C LYS A 106 -28.90 0.72 -27.11
N ASN A 107 -28.81 0.93 -25.80
CA ASN A 107 -27.57 1.36 -25.14
C ASN A 107 -26.42 0.36 -25.35
N ALA A 108 -26.68 -0.95 -25.24
CA ALA A 108 -25.65 -1.97 -25.47
C ALA A 108 -25.15 -1.96 -26.93
N LEU A 109 -26.07 -1.84 -27.89
CA LEU A 109 -25.76 -1.71 -29.32
C LEU A 109 -24.98 -0.42 -29.60
N ASP A 110 -25.39 0.72 -29.05
CA ASP A 110 -24.70 2.00 -29.22
C ASP A 110 -23.25 1.92 -28.75
N VAL A 111 -23.01 1.27 -27.61
CA VAL A 111 -21.64 1.04 -27.13
C VAL A 111 -20.86 0.18 -28.11
N ILE A 112 -21.39 -0.96 -28.53
CA ILE A 112 -20.70 -1.87 -29.48
C ILE A 112 -20.41 -1.16 -30.81
N ARG A 113 -21.36 -0.38 -31.33
CA ARG A 113 -21.23 0.34 -32.61
C ARG A 113 -20.20 1.47 -32.59
N ILE A 114 -19.87 2.00 -31.41
CA ILE A 114 -18.72 2.90 -31.28
C ILE A 114 -17.41 2.12 -31.41
N TRP A 115 -17.32 0.95 -30.79
CA TRP A 115 -16.10 0.14 -30.80
C TRP A 115 -15.87 -0.65 -32.09
N GLU A 116 -16.92 -0.98 -32.85
CA GLU A 116 -16.75 -1.59 -34.17
C GLU A 116 -16.24 -0.59 -35.23
N GLN A 117 -16.11 0.69 -34.89
CA GLN A 117 -15.52 1.73 -35.75
C GLN A 117 -14.03 1.99 -35.48
N MET A 118 -13.40 1.23 -34.57
CA MET A 118 -11.96 1.35 -34.30
C MET A 118 -11.13 1.05 -35.56
N ASP A 119 -9.93 1.64 -35.66
CA ASP A 119 -9.03 1.38 -36.77
C ASP A 119 -8.16 0.14 -36.46
N PRO A 120 -8.31 -0.98 -37.17
CA PRO A 120 -7.55 -2.21 -36.92
C PRO A 120 -6.04 -2.04 -37.10
N ALA A 121 -5.57 -0.97 -37.76
CA ALA A 121 -4.14 -0.67 -37.91
C ALA A 121 -3.54 0.11 -36.73
N LYS A 122 -4.36 0.62 -35.80
CA LYS A 122 -3.92 1.50 -34.69
C LYS A 122 -3.95 0.80 -33.32
N TYR A 123 -3.72 -0.51 -33.30
CA TYR A 123 -3.55 -1.29 -32.09
C TYR A 123 -2.07 -1.48 -31.79
N GLU A 124 -1.62 -1.06 -30.61
CA GLU A 124 -0.22 -1.17 -30.20
C GLU A 124 -0.13 -1.66 -28.77
N TYR A 125 0.79 -2.59 -28.53
CA TYR A 125 1.03 -3.13 -27.19
C TYR A 125 1.57 -2.04 -26.25
N PHE A 126 0.93 -1.88 -25.09
CA PHE A 126 1.41 -1.04 -24.00
C PHE A 126 1.61 -1.87 -22.73
N THR A 127 2.34 -1.33 -21.76
CA THR A 127 2.62 -1.98 -20.47
C THR A 127 1.35 -2.57 -19.86
N ASP A 128 1.40 -3.85 -19.49
CA ASP A 128 0.31 -4.59 -18.85
C ASP A 128 -1.02 -4.67 -19.64
N SER A 129 -1.02 -4.37 -20.95
CA SER A 129 -2.21 -4.50 -21.80
C SER A 129 -2.83 -5.90 -21.82
N HIS A 130 -2.01 -6.96 -21.71
CA HIS A 130 -2.47 -8.36 -21.70
C HIS A 130 -3.36 -8.70 -20.48
N ILE A 131 -3.13 -8.09 -19.31
CA ILE A 131 -3.99 -8.33 -18.14
C ILE A 131 -5.25 -7.48 -18.12
N HIS A 132 -5.25 -6.34 -18.79
CA HIS A 132 -6.38 -5.40 -18.73
C HIS A 132 -7.34 -5.47 -19.91
N THR A 133 -7.04 -6.23 -20.96
CA THR A 133 -7.89 -6.33 -22.17
C THR A 133 -8.71 -7.61 -22.26
N GLY A 134 -8.33 -8.66 -21.51
CA GLY A 134 -8.99 -9.97 -21.53
C GLY A 134 -10.45 -9.93 -21.07
N ILE A 135 -10.69 -9.45 -19.84
CA ILE A 135 -12.04 -9.37 -19.27
C ILE A 135 -12.94 -8.41 -20.04
N PRO A 136 -12.52 -7.19 -20.40
CA PRO A 136 -13.39 -6.29 -21.16
C PRO A 136 -13.77 -6.87 -22.52
N LEU A 137 -12.84 -7.55 -23.22
CA LEU A 137 -13.18 -8.26 -24.45
C LEU A 137 -14.20 -9.38 -24.20
N ASN A 138 -13.99 -10.21 -23.18
CA ASN A 138 -14.94 -11.26 -22.80
C ASN A 138 -16.35 -10.71 -22.56
N ARG A 139 -16.46 -9.59 -21.83
CA ARG A 139 -17.73 -8.89 -21.56
C ARG A 139 -18.38 -8.31 -22.82
N MET A 140 -17.61 -7.63 -23.67
CA MET A 140 -18.13 -7.06 -24.93
C MET A 140 -18.59 -8.14 -25.90
N VAL A 141 -17.82 -9.23 -26.03
CA VAL A 141 -18.19 -10.37 -26.88
C VAL A 141 -19.43 -11.08 -26.32
N SER A 142 -19.53 -11.23 -25.00
CA SER A 142 -20.75 -11.77 -24.36
C SER A 142 -21.97 -10.88 -24.62
N ALA A 143 -21.81 -9.55 -24.59
CA ALA A 143 -22.87 -8.62 -24.94
C ALA A 143 -23.31 -8.75 -26.41
N ALA A 144 -22.35 -8.75 -27.34
CA ALA A 144 -22.58 -8.93 -28.77
C ALA A 144 -23.31 -10.26 -29.07
N GLU A 145 -22.87 -11.34 -28.45
CA GLU A 145 -23.47 -12.67 -28.55
C GLU A 145 -24.94 -12.64 -28.09
N LEU A 146 -25.23 -12.05 -26.92
CA LEU A 146 -26.61 -11.92 -26.42
C LEU A 146 -27.49 -11.11 -27.38
N LEU A 147 -26.97 -10.01 -27.94
CA LEU A 147 -27.72 -9.15 -28.86
C LEU A 147 -28.01 -9.84 -30.21
N ARG A 148 -27.07 -10.64 -30.71
CA ARG A 148 -27.17 -11.43 -31.95
C ARG A 148 -28.25 -12.51 -31.87
N TYR A 149 -28.41 -13.14 -30.70
CA TYR A 149 -29.28 -14.32 -30.53
C TYR A 149 -30.59 -14.04 -29.76
N THR A 150 -30.96 -12.78 -29.58
CA THR A 150 -32.23 -12.37 -28.97
C THR A 150 -33.11 -11.65 -29.98
N SER A 151 -34.43 -11.85 -29.92
CA SER A 151 -35.38 -11.08 -30.74
C SER A 151 -35.25 -9.58 -30.42
N CYS A 152 -35.57 -8.69 -31.37
CA CYS A 152 -35.71 -7.25 -31.15
C CYS A 152 -37.17 -6.85 -31.38
N ALA A 153 -37.80 -6.08 -30.49
CA ALA A 153 -39.15 -5.57 -30.72
C ALA A 153 -39.15 -4.30 -31.60
N ASP A 154 -38.06 -3.52 -31.56
CA ASP A 154 -37.83 -2.37 -32.42
C ASP A 154 -37.01 -2.78 -33.65
N GLU A 155 -37.68 -3.21 -34.73
CA GLU A 155 -37.02 -3.65 -35.96
C GLU A 155 -36.21 -2.55 -36.66
N ALA A 156 -36.31 -1.29 -36.24
CA ALA A 156 -35.44 -0.21 -36.72
C ALA A 156 -34.03 -0.27 -36.11
N TYR A 157 -33.82 -1.06 -35.06
CA TYR A 157 -32.53 -1.18 -34.36
C TYR A 157 -32.05 -2.64 -34.16
N PRO A 158 -31.96 -3.45 -35.23
CA PRO A 158 -31.57 -4.86 -35.11
C PRO A 158 -30.05 -5.01 -34.94
N TRP A 159 -29.63 -6.19 -34.48
CA TRP A 159 -28.28 -6.68 -34.72
C TRP A 159 -28.19 -7.22 -36.15
N THR A 160 -27.11 -6.92 -36.86
CA THR A 160 -26.95 -7.25 -38.29
C THR A 160 -25.67 -8.04 -38.57
N ASP A 161 -25.61 -8.64 -39.75
CA ASP A 161 -24.38 -9.27 -40.24
C ASP A 161 -23.26 -8.24 -40.47
N ALA A 162 -23.61 -6.97 -40.71
CA ALA A 162 -22.63 -5.89 -40.81
C ALA A 162 -22.01 -5.57 -39.45
N ASP A 163 -22.82 -5.48 -38.38
CA ASP A 163 -22.32 -5.32 -37.01
C ASP A 163 -21.38 -6.50 -36.65
N THR A 164 -21.77 -7.74 -37.00
CA THR A 164 -20.93 -8.94 -36.76
C THR A 164 -19.56 -8.84 -37.44
N ARG A 165 -19.51 -8.42 -38.71
CA ARG A 165 -18.25 -8.27 -39.44
C ARG A 165 -17.41 -7.12 -38.89
N ALA A 166 -17.99 -5.93 -38.74
CA ALA A 166 -17.29 -4.75 -38.24
C ALA A 166 -16.72 -4.99 -36.83
N PHE A 167 -17.52 -5.53 -35.92
CA PHE A 167 -17.07 -5.83 -34.56
C PHE A 167 -15.94 -6.86 -34.54
N THR A 168 -16.02 -7.88 -35.41
CA THR A 168 -14.97 -8.89 -35.54
C THR A 168 -13.67 -8.30 -36.09
N ASP A 169 -13.75 -7.61 -37.22
CA ASP A 169 -12.59 -7.14 -37.99
C ASP A 169 -11.89 -5.96 -37.32
N ASN A 170 -12.64 -5.07 -36.66
CA ASN A 170 -12.13 -3.82 -36.12
C ASN A 170 -11.85 -3.86 -34.62
N LEU A 171 -12.39 -4.82 -33.86
CA LEU A 171 -12.17 -4.96 -32.42
C LEU A 171 -11.69 -6.35 -32.00
N VAL A 172 -12.48 -7.41 -32.21
CA VAL A 172 -12.19 -8.74 -31.64
C VAL A 172 -10.85 -9.28 -32.13
N VAL A 173 -10.63 -9.31 -33.44
CA VAL A 173 -9.39 -9.84 -34.03
C VAL A 173 -8.17 -8.96 -33.67
N PRO A 174 -8.21 -7.61 -33.80
CA PRO A 174 -7.09 -6.76 -33.41
C PRO A 174 -6.72 -6.87 -31.92
N VAL A 175 -7.70 -6.88 -31.00
CA VAL A 175 -7.43 -7.04 -29.56
C VAL A 175 -6.75 -8.37 -29.29
N ILE A 176 -7.24 -9.47 -29.88
CA ILE A 176 -6.65 -10.79 -29.67
C ILE A 176 -5.22 -10.84 -30.20
N LYS A 177 -5.00 -10.38 -31.44
CA LYS A 177 -3.68 -10.42 -32.08
C LYS A 177 -2.64 -9.59 -31.34
N THR A 178 -3.01 -8.40 -30.90
CA THR A 178 -2.07 -7.45 -30.30
C THR A 178 -1.82 -7.74 -28.83
N PHE A 179 -2.84 -8.11 -28.06
CA PHE A 179 -2.74 -8.17 -26.60
C PHE A 179 -2.90 -9.57 -25.98
N GLN A 180 -3.50 -10.53 -26.70
CA GLN A 180 -3.96 -11.79 -26.12
C GLN A 180 -3.41 -13.04 -26.79
N ASN A 181 -2.36 -12.89 -27.61
CA ASN A 181 -1.80 -13.95 -28.42
C ASN A 181 -0.43 -14.46 -27.92
N ASP A 182 -0.19 -14.42 -26.62
CA ASP A 182 1.04 -14.91 -25.98
C ASP A 182 0.70 -15.75 -24.75
N ASN A 183 1.38 -16.89 -24.60
CA ASN A 183 1.23 -17.85 -23.51
C ASN A 183 2.36 -17.82 -22.48
N ASN A 184 3.26 -16.83 -22.57
CA ASN A 184 4.46 -16.70 -21.73
C ASN A 184 4.32 -15.60 -20.66
N HIS A 185 3.13 -15.49 -20.07
CA HIS A 185 2.83 -14.50 -19.03
C HIS A 185 2.81 -15.13 -17.63
N PHE A 186 3.16 -14.33 -16.64
CA PHE A 186 3.31 -14.73 -15.25
C PHE A 186 1.97 -15.07 -14.58
N MET A 187 1.70 -16.34 -14.29
CA MET A 187 0.56 -16.83 -13.50
C MET A 187 -0.80 -16.34 -14.03
N ASN A 188 -1.68 -15.70 -13.23
CA ASN A 188 -2.96 -15.19 -13.76
C ASN A 188 -2.79 -14.24 -14.95
N GLN A 189 -1.64 -13.59 -15.12
CA GLN A 189 -1.39 -12.73 -16.28
C GLN A 189 -1.53 -13.50 -17.60
N HIS A 190 -1.32 -14.82 -17.58
CA HIS A 190 -1.60 -15.71 -18.70
C HIS A 190 -3.10 -16.02 -18.86
N SER A 191 -3.86 -16.17 -17.78
CA SER A 191 -5.28 -16.52 -17.85
C SER A 191 -6.19 -15.37 -18.30
N TYR A 192 -5.84 -14.12 -18.03
CA TYR A 192 -6.60 -12.95 -18.51
C TYR A 192 -6.75 -12.93 -20.05
N PRO A 193 -5.67 -12.97 -20.85
CA PRO A 193 -5.79 -12.95 -22.30
C PRO A 193 -6.53 -14.18 -22.86
N LEU A 194 -6.40 -15.36 -22.24
CA LEU A 194 -7.15 -16.56 -22.65
C LEU A 194 -8.66 -16.36 -22.61
N MET A 195 -9.15 -15.64 -21.60
CA MET A 195 -10.58 -15.40 -21.39
C MET A 195 -11.19 -14.61 -22.55
N GLY A 196 -10.50 -13.55 -23.00
CA GLY A 196 -10.93 -12.76 -24.15
C GLY A 196 -10.77 -13.53 -25.47
N ALA A 197 -9.65 -14.21 -25.66
CA ALA A 197 -9.37 -14.99 -26.86
C ALA A 197 -10.37 -16.14 -27.05
N MET A 198 -10.73 -16.86 -25.99
CA MET A 198 -11.70 -17.95 -26.04
C MET A 198 -13.13 -17.44 -26.31
N ALA A 199 -13.50 -16.31 -25.72
CA ALA A 199 -14.79 -15.67 -26.02
C ALA A 199 -14.88 -15.29 -27.51
N GLY A 200 -13.83 -14.63 -28.03
CA GLY A 200 -13.74 -14.31 -29.45
C GLY A 200 -13.77 -15.54 -30.35
N ALA A 201 -13.07 -16.62 -29.98
CA ALA A 201 -13.06 -17.86 -30.74
C ALA A 201 -14.46 -18.45 -30.91
N ILE A 202 -15.25 -18.50 -29.83
CA ILE A 202 -16.63 -18.97 -29.88
C ILE A 202 -17.47 -18.05 -30.77
N PHE A 203 -17.41 -16.73 -30.55
CA PHE A 203 -18.22 -15.76 -31.32
C PHE A 203 -17.94 -15.80 -32.84
N MET A 204 -16.68 -16.03 -33.23
CA MET A 204 -16.22 -16.08 -34.62
C MET A 204 -16.31 -17.48 -35.26
N ASP A 205 -16.74 -18.50 -34.52
CA ASP A 205 -16.66 -19.91 -34.95
C ASP A 205 -15.22 -20.39 -35.27
N ASP A 206 -14.20 -19.83 -34.61
CA ASP A 206 -12.79 -20.16 -34.82
C ASP A 206 -12.36 -21.39 -33.99
N ALA A 207 -12.43 -22.56 -34.62
CA ALA A 207 -12.10 -23.82 -34.00
C ALA A 207 -10.62 -23.96 -33.60
N ASP A 208 -9.69 -23.33 -34.31
CA ASP A 208 -8.26 -23.51 -34.05
C ASP A 208 -7.79 -22.59 -32.93
N LEU A 209 -8.30 -21.34 -32.91
CA LEU A 209 -8.13 -20.46 -31.77
C LEU A 209 -8.72 -21.10 -30.49
N TYR A 210 -9.92 -21.69 -30.58
CA TYR A 210 -10.56 -22.33 -29.44
C TYR A 210 -9.76 -23.52 -28.90
N LYS A 211 -9.32 -24.46 -29.76
CA LYS A 211 -8.50 -25.61 -29.36
C LYS A 211 -7.22 -25.17 -28.64
N ARG A 212 -6.56 -24.14 -29.16
CA ARG A 212 -5.35 -23.57 -28.56
C ARG A 212 -5.65 -22.98 -27.19
N SER A 213 -6.69 -22.16 -27.07
CA SER A 213 -7.08 -21.54 -25.79
C SER A 213 -7.46 -22.58 -24.73
N VAL A 214 -8.06 -23.72 -25.14
CA VAL A 214 -8.34 -24.84 -24.23
C VAL A 214 -7.05 -25.50 -23.76
N GLU A 215 -6.12 -25.82 -24.65
CA GLU A 215 -4.84 -26.44 -24.26
C GLU A 215 -4.00 -25.50 -23.37
N TRP A 216 -3.97 -24.21 -23.68
CA TRP A 216 -3.32 -23.19 -22.85
C TRP A 216 -3.98 -23.06 -21.48
N PHE A 217 -5.31 -23.15 -21.39
CA PHE A 217 -6.00 -23.13 -20.10
C PHE A 217 -5.65 -24.35 -19.23
N THR A 218 -5.58 -25.55 -19.82
CA THR A 218 -5.40 -26.79 -19.06
C THR A 218 -3.93 -27.08 -18.73
N VAL A 219 -3.03 -27.05 -19.72
CA VAL A 219 -1.64 -27.51 -19.60
C VAL A 219 -0.63 -26.45 -20.04
N ASN A 220 -0.85 -25.81 -21.18
CA ASN A 220 0.07 -24.85 -21.79
C ASN A 220 1.49 -25.44 -21.93
N ALA A 221 1.57 -26.59 -22.60
CA ALA A 221 2.79 -27.37 -22.71
C ALA A 221 3.92 -26.64 -23.47
N THR A 222 3.57 -25.62 -24.26
CA THR A 222 4.50 -24.86 -25.11
C THR A 222 5.02 -23.57 -24.47
N ALA A 223 4.62 -23.24 -23.24
CA ALA A 223 5.19 -22.09 -22.52
C ALA A 223 6.69 -22.27 -22.30
N LYS A 224 7.46 -21.21 -22.53
CA LYS A 224 8.93 -21.21 -22.41
C LYS A 224 9.40 -21.47 -20.98
N ASP A 225 8.66 -20.97 -20.01
CA ASP A 225 8.94 -21.19 -18.60
C ASP A 225 7.71 -21.82 -17.95
N GLN A 226 7.92 -23.00 -17.38
CA GLN A 226 6.88 -23.84 -16.79
C GLN A 226 6.67 -23.54 -15.29
N GLY A 227 7.55 -22.74 -14.69
CA GLY A 227 7.47 -22.28 -13.30
C GLY A 227 6.38 -21.25 -13.12
N PHE A 228 6.29 -20.28 -14.02
CA PHE A 228 5.28 -19.22 -13.97
C PHE A 228 4.04 -19.43 -14.83
N ASN A 229 3.87 -20.63 -15.39
CA ASN A 229 2.79 -20.93 -16.32
C ASN A 229 1.43 -20.90 -15.60
N GLY A 230 0.50 -20.07 -16.08
CA GLY A 230 -0.84 -19.90 -15.50
C GLY A 230 -1.89 -20.96 -15.87
N SER A 231 -1.50 -22.11 -16.44
CA SER A 231 -2.45 -23.19 -16.74
C SER A 231 -2.90 -23.93 -15.47
N VAL A 232 -4.05 -24.59 -15.52
CA VAL A 232 -4.58 -25.39 -14.38
C VAL A 232 -3.53 -26.35 -13.83
N SER A 233 -2.79 -27.05 -14.68
CA SER A 233 -1.78 -28.02 -14.27
C SER A 233 -0.59 -27.42 -13.49
N ARG A 234 -0.23 -26.16 -13.77
CA ARG A 234 0.98 -25.48 -13.26
C ARG A 234 0.69 -24.48 -12.14
N LEU A 235 -0.49 -23.86 -12.19
CA LEU A 235 -0.98 -22.89 -11.22
C LEU A 235 -1.63 -23.56 -10.01
N PHE A 236 -2.39 -24.63 -10.24
CA PHE A 236 -2.93 -25.49 -9.19
C PHE A 236 -2.07 -26.75 -9.16
N ARG A 237 -0.84 -26.60 -8.70
CA ARG A 237 0.24 -27.55 -8.91
C ARG A 237 0.09 -28.78 -8.02
N TRP A 238 0.38 -29.96 -8.58
CA TRP A 238 0.66 -31.14 -7.77
C TRP A 238 2.12 -31.07 -7.32
N VAL A 239 2.35 -30.99 -6.01
CA VAL A 239 3.67 -30.89 -5.41
C VAL A 239 4.01 -32.22 -4.76
N ASP A 240 5.06 -32.87 -5.25
CA ASP A 240 5.62 -34.11 -4.71
C ASP A 240 7.12 -33.99 -4.36
N THR A 241 7.72 -32.83 -4.64
CA THR A 241 9.13 -32.53 -4.48
C THR A 241 9.26 -31.12 -3.91
N ASN A 242 10.23 -30.92 -3.01
CA ASN A 242 10.63 -29.60 -2.56
C ASN A 242 11.66 -29.05 -3.55
N ASP A 243 11.26 -28.08 -4.37
CA ASP A 243 12.06 -27.58 -5.49
C ASP A 243 13.33 -26.86 -5.03
N ALA A 244 13.35 -26.28 -3.82
CA ALA A 244 14.54 -25.65 -3.25
C ALA A 244 15.62 -26.67 -2.86
N THR A 245 15.23 -27.91 -2.53
CA THR A 245 16.17 -28.97 -2.09
C THR A 245 16.33 -30.13 -3.06
N GLY A 246 15.45 -30.24 -4.06
CA GLY A 246 15.35 -31.37 -4.99
C GLY A 246 14.90 -32.69 -4.35
N LYS A 247 14.43 -32.68 -3.08
CA LYS A 247 14.05 -33.89 -2.34
C LYS A 247 12.55 -34.17 -2.45
N PRO A 248 12.12 -35.44 -2.58
CA PRO A 248 10.70 -35.79 -2.56
C PRO A 248 10.09 -35.48 -1.18
N ILE A 249 8.81 -35.09 -1.16
CA ILE A 249 8.06 -34.88 0.07
C ILE A 249 7.23 -36.11 0.43
N LYS A 250 7.00 -36.31 1.74
CA LYS A 250 6.29 -37.50 2.26
C LYS A 250 4.82 -37.54 1.83
N ASN A 251 4.17 -36.39 1.76
CA ASN A 251 2.74 -36.27 1.49
C ASN A 251 2.52 -35.33 0.29
N PRO A 252 2.56 -35.86 -0.95
CA PRO A 252 2.22 -35.07 -2.13
C PRO A 252 0.83 -34.45 -2.03
N HIS A 253 0.67 -33.21 -2.51
CA HIS A 253 -0.59 -32.47 -2.38
C HIS A 253 -0.74 -31.41 -3.49
N VAL A 254 -1.96 -30.90 -3.62
CA VAL A 254 -2.22 -29.71 -4.44
C VAL A 254 -1.78 -28.46 -3.67
N GLN A 255 -0.99 -27.61 -4.31
CA GLN A 255 -0.61 -26.29 -3.83
C GLN A 255 -0.97 -25.25 -4.90
N HIS A 256 -1.53 -24.12 -4.48
CA HIS A 256 -1.89 -23.04 -5.39
C HIS A 256 -0.72 -22.07 -5.49
N THR A 257 -0.12 -22.01 -6.68
CA THR A 257 1.22 -21.46 -6.90
C THR A 257 1.33 -19.98 -6.56
N GLU A 258 0.42 -19.15 -7.07
CA GLU A 258 0.51 -17.69 -6.89
C GLU A 258 0.19 -17.21 -5.46
N MET A 259 -0.29 -18.09 -4.56
CA MET A 259 -0.41 -17.76 -3.14
C MET A 259 0.94 -17.48 -2.46
N GLY A 260 2.06 -17.86 -3.08
CA GLY A 260 3.41 -17.47 -2.65
C GLY A 260 3.72 -16.00 -2.92
N ARG A 261 2.96 -15.35 -3.80
CA ARG A 261 3.04 -13.92 -4.11
C ARG A 261 2.11 -13.10 -3.22
N ASP A 262 0.81 -13.35 -3.34
CA ASP A 262 -0.25 -12.74 -2.53
C ASP A 262 -1.62 -13.38 -2.81
N GLN A 263 -2.60 -13.13 -1.93
CA GLN A 263 -3.91 -13.76 -2.00
C GLN A 263 -4.90 -13.05 -2.95
N ALA A 264 -4.61 -11.83 -3.41
CA ALA A 264 -5.45 -11.15 -4.39
C ALA A 264 -5.29 -11.80 -5.77
N HIS A 265 -4.05 -12.07 -6.16
CA HIS A 265 -3.76 -12.78 -7.39
C HIS A 265 -4.19 -14.26 -7.32
N GLY A 266 -3.99 -14.91 -6.16
CA GLY A 266 -4.56 -16.25 -5.93
C GLY A 266 -6.09 -16.29 -6.10
N GLY A 267 -6.82 -15.33 -5.54
CA GLY A 267 -8.26 -15.20 -5.77
C GLY A 267 -8.62 -14.95 -7.25
N GLY A 268 -7.80 -14.16 -7.94
CA GLY A 268 -7.89 -13.91 -9.38
C GLY A 268 -7.71 -15.18 -10.22
N ASP A 269 -6.77 -16.06 -9.88
CA ASP A 269 -6.55 -17.34 -10.56
C ASP A 269 -7.82 -18.20 -10.60
N LEU A 270 -8.47 -18.34 -9.45
CA LEU A 270 -9.69 -19.13 -9.30
C LEU A 270 -10.88 -18.46 -9.98
N THR A 271 -10.94 -17.13 -9.97
CA THR A 271 -11.95 -16.35 -10.72
C THR A 271 -11.79 -16.56 -12.22
N ASN A 272 -10.58 -16.46 -12.74
CA ASN A 272 -10.29 -16.68 -14.15
C ASN A 272 -10.57 -18.12 -14.56
N ALA A 273 -10.18 -19.10 -13.73
CA ALA A 273 -10.47 -20.51 -13.97
C ALA A 273 -11.98 -20.79 -13.99
N ALA A 274 -12.77 -20.17 -13.11
CA ALA A 274 -14.22 -20.28 -13.13
C ALA A 274 -14.81 -19.69 -14.41
N ILE A 275 -14.41 -18.48 -14.81
CA ILE A 275 -14.95 -17.81 -16.00
C ILE A 275 -14.63 -18.60 -17.28
N ILE A 276 -13.41 -19.09 -17.44
CA ILE A 276 -13.02 -19.92 -18.59
C ILE A 276 -13.80 -21.25 -18.57
N SER A 277 -13.96 -21.88 -17.41
CA SER A 277 -14.73 -23.12 -17.27
C SER A 277 -16.18 -22.97 -17.71
N ARG A 278 -16.83 -21.81 -17.47
CA ARG A 278 -18.20 -21.53 -17.96
C ARG A 278 -18.30 -21.63 -19.47
N MET A 279 -17.30 -21.13 -20.20
CA MET A 279 -17.28 -21.21 -21.66
C MET A 279 -17.12 -22.66 -22.15
N LEU A 280 -16.28 -23.47 -21.50
CA LEU A 280 -16.15 -24.90 -21.82
C LEU A 280 -17.45 -25.66 -21.52
N LEU A 281 -18.09 -25.39 -20.38
CA LEU A 281 -19.37 -26.00 -20.01
C LEU A 281 -20.50 -25.62 -20.97
N ALA A 282 -20.57 -24.35 -21.40
CA ALA A 282 -21.54 -23.89 -22.40
C ALA A 282 -21.39 -24.60 -23.75
N GLN A 283 -20.15 -24.92 -24.14
CA GLN A 283 -19.84 -25.68 -25.35
C GLN A 283 -19.86 -27.21 -25.15
N GLN A 284 -20.10 -27.69 -23.93
CA GLN A 284 -20.02 -29.11 -23.56
C GLN A 284 -18.65 -29.74 -23.90
N THR A 285 -17.59 -28.93 -23.84
CA THR A 285 -16.22 -29.33 -24.17
C THR A 285 -15.67 -30.26 -23.09
N LYS A 286 -15.10 -31.37 -23.54
CA LYS A 286 -14.31 -32.29 -22.71
C LYS A 286 -12.86 -32.29 -23.15
N VAL A 287 -11.98 -32.58 -22.21
CA VAL A 287 -10.53 -32.64 -22.42
C VAL A 287 -9.98 -34.02 -22.04
N ASP A 288 -8.85 -34.36 -22.62
CA ASP A 288 -8.04 -35.48 -22.14
C ASP A 288 -7.67 -35.23 -20.66
N PRO A 289 -7.82 -36.21 -19.75
CA PRO A 289 -7.61 -36.00 -18.33
C PRO A 289 -6.15 -35.74 -17.94
N VAL A 290 -5.19 -35.93 -18.85
CA VAL A 290 -3.76 -35.69 -18.65
C VAL A 290 -3.26 -34.57 -19.56
N ASP A 291 -3.47 -34.69 -20.86
CA ASP A 291 -2.90 -33.76 -21.86
C ASP A 291 -3.69 -32.45 -21.95
N GLY A 292 -4.93 -32.41 -21.44
CA GLY A 292 -5.77 -31.22 -21.44
C GLY A 292 -6.25 -30.75 -22.82
N THR A 293 -5.91 -31.47 -23.89
CA THR A 293 -6.41 -31.21 -25.24
C THR A 293 -7.86 -31.64 -25.40
N ILE A 294 -8.63 -30.99 -26.29
CA ILE A 294 -10.03 -31.36 -26.54
C ILE A 294 -10.12 -32.84 -26.95
N SER A 295 -10.96 -33.60 -26.26
CA SER A 295 -11.07 -35.05 -26.45
C SER A 295 -12.51 -35.54 -26.43
N LYS A 296 -12.77 -36.57 -27.26
CA LYS A 296 -14.03 -37.33 -27.28
C LYS A 296 -13.86 -38.76 -26.74
N ALA A 297 -12.69 -39.07 -26.18
CA ALA A 297 -12.43 -40.39 -25.61
C ALA A 297 -13.41 -40.68 -24.46
N ALA A 298 -13.64 -41.97 -24.16
CA ALA A 298 -14.59 -42.38 -23.13
C ALA A 298 -14.21 -41.86 -21.73
N ASN A 299 -12.92 -41.69 -21.47
CA ASN A 299 -12.37 -41.14 -20.23
C ASN A 299 -12.20 -39.61 -20.25
N ALA A 300 -12.63 -38.91 -21.31
CA ALA A 300 -12.52 -37.46 -21.37
C ALA A 300 -13.40 -36.79 -20.29
N VAL A 301 -12.87 -35.75 -19.67
CA VAL A 301 -13.42 -35.09 -18.47
C VAL A 301 -13.78 -33.63 -18.75
N GLY A 302 -14.65 -33.06 -17.93
CA GLY A 302 -14.98 -31.63 -17.99
C GLY A 302 -13.88 -30.76 -17.39
N PRO A 303 -14.00 -29.42 -17.49
CA PRO A 303 -12.99 -28.49 -17.00
C PRO A 303 -12.77 -28.59 -15.49
N TYR A 304 -13.83 -28.83 -14.72
CA TYR A 304 -13.73 -28.94 -13.27
C TYR A 304 -13.15 -30.29 -12.82
N GLU A 305 -13.37 -31.36 -13.58
CA GLU A 305 -12.87 -32.71 -13.27
C GLU A 305 -11.42 -32.96 -13.73
N PHE A 306 -10.87 -32.08 -14.58
CA PHE A 306 -9.51 -32.20 -15.09
C PHE A 306 -8.48 -32.31 -13.95
N LEU A 307 -7.51 -33.21 -14.11
CA LEU A 307 -6.47 -33.54 -13.13
C LEU A 307 -7.01 -33.86 -11.72
N ASP A 308 -8.11 -34.62 -11.67
CA ASP A 308 -8.79 -35.08 -10.45
C ASP A 308 -9.32 -33.91 -9.59
N ASN A 309 -10.25 -33.15 -10.16
CA ASN A 309 -10.90 -32.02 -9.51
C ASN A 309 -9.94 -30.91 -9.06
N ARG A 310 -8.90 -30.64 -9.86
CA ARG A 310 -7.75 -29.81 -9.44
C ARG A 310 -8.15 -28.40 -9.01
N ILE A 311 -9.10 -27.79 -9.71
CA ILE A 311 -9.63 -26.45 -9.40
C ILE A 311 -10.30 -26.45 -8.01
N LEU A 312 -11.09 -27.48 -7.68
CA LEU A 312 -11.75 -27.59 -6.37
C LEU A 312 -10.74 -27.81 -5.26
N ALA A 313 -9.73 -28.65 -5.48
CA ALA A 313 -8.66 -28.89 -4.53
C ALA A 313 -7.87 -27.61 -4.21
N ALA A 314 -7.55 -26.80 -5.23
CA ALA A 314 -6.90 -25.51 -5.06
C ALA A 314 -7.80 -24.49 -4.35
N ALA A 315 -9.10 -24.41 -4.69
CA ALA A 315 -10.04 -23.56 -3.96
C ALA A 315 -10.13 -23.92 -2.47
N ASN A 316 -10.13 -25.21 -2.14
CA ASN A 316 -10.12 -25.67 -0.75
C ASN A 316 -8.81 -25.33 -0.03
N TYR A 317 -7.67 -25.48 -0.72
CA TYR A 317 -6.36 -25.12 -0.19
C TYR A 317 -6.25 -23.61 0.07
N PHE A 318 -6.68 -22.79 -0.90
CA PHE A 318 -6.76 -21.34 -0.78
C PHE A 318 -7.58 -20.92 0.45
N TRP A 319 -8.79 -21.47 0.58
CA TRP A 319 -9.66 -21.12 1.68
C TRP A 319 -9.20 -21.63 3.04
N ARG A 320 -8.44 -22.73 3.12
CA ARG A 320 -7.80 -23.14 4.37
C ARG A 320 -6.94 -22.01 4.94
N TYR A 321 -6.09 -21.41 4.11
CA TYR A 321 -5.21 -20.33 4.51
C TYR A 321 -5.97 -19.03 4.80
N MET A 322 -6.90 -18.67 3.92
CA MET A 322 -7.70 -17.45 4.02
C MET A 322 -8.61 -17.45 5.26
N LEU A 323 -9.10 -18.60 5.70
CA LEU A 323 -9.88 -18.74 6.94
C LEU A 323 -9.03 -18.62 8.22
N GLY A 324 -7.71 -18.50 8.11
CA GLY A 324 -6.80 -18.35 9.25
C GLY A 324 -6.15 -19.65 9.74
N HIS A 325 -6.43 -20.80 9.13
CA HIS A 325 -5.78 -22.05 9.52
C HIS A 325 -4.33 -22.11 9.06
N ASP A 326 -3.51 -22.82 9.84
CA ASP A 326 -2.18 -23.20 9.41
C ASP A 326 -2.27 -24.07 8.15
N THR A 327 -1.53 -23.67 7.13
CA THR A 327 -1.57 -24.28 5.80
C THR A 327 -0.16 -24.70 5.43
N PRO A 328 0.13 -26.01 5.27
CA PRO A 328 1.46 -26.48 4.91
C PRO A 328 1.88 -25.89 3.57
N TRP A 329 3.10 -25.37 3.49
CA TRP A 329 3.68 -24.86 2.26
C TRP A 329 4.96 -25.62 1.95
N THR A 330 5.11 -26.06 0.70
CA THR A 330 6.36 -26.66 0.22
C THR A 330 7.03 -25.68 -0.74
N PRO A 331 8.32 -25.34 -0.55
CA PRO A 331 9.07 -24.54 -1.51
C PRO A 331 8.93 -25.08 -2.94
N MET A 332 8.46 -24.24 -3.85
CA MET A 332 8.23 -24.60 -5.25
C MET A 332 8.76 -23.50 -6.17
N ALA A 333 9.22 -23.89 -7.35
CA ALA A 333 9.77 -22.99 -8.35
C ALA A 333 8.66 -22.18 -9.03
N TYR A 334 8.80 -20.85 -9.05
CA TYR A 334 7.93 -19.99 -9.86
C TYR A 334 8.64 -19.48 -11.12
N ALA A 335 9.94 -19.70 -11.27
CA ALA A 335 10.70 -19.36 -12.46
C ALA A 335 11.61 -20.54 -12.84
N ILE A 336 11.37 -21.14 -14.01
CA ILE A 336 12.09 -22.32 -14.51
C ILE A 336 12.57 -22.05 -15.94
N SER A 337 13.87 -22.11 -16.15
CA SER A 337 14.48 -21.96 -17.48
C SER A 337 14.06 -23.10 -18.41
N PRO A 338 14.08 -22.89 -19.74
CA PRO A 338 13.76 -23.94 -20.72
C PRO A 338 14.62 -25.22 -20.57
N ASP A 339 15.80 -25.11 -19.97
CA ASP A 339 16.70 -26.23 -19.67
C ASP A 339 16.40 -26.96 -18.34
N GLY A 340 15.38 -26.53 -17.60
CA GLY A 340 14.97 -27.07 -16.30
C GLY A 340 15.62 -26.40 -15.10
N THR A 341 16.50 -25.41 -15.28
CA THR A 341 17.14 -24.69 -14.18
C THR A 341 16.10 -23.87 -13.42
N ILE A 342 15.96 -24.12 -12.11
CA ILE A 342 15.13 -23.28 -11.22
C ILE A 342 15.90 -21.97 -10.97
N ARG A 343 15.30 -20.86 -11.39
CA ARG A 343 15.86 -19.52 -11.17
C ARG A 343 15.43 -18.94 -9.83
N ASP A 344 14.21 -19.22 -9.40
CA ASP A 344 13.73 -18.80 -8.10
C ASP A 344 12.51 -19.61 -7.61
N THR A 345 12.25 -19.55 -6.30
CA THR A 345 11.21 -20.34 -5.60
C THR A 345 10.36 -19.48 -4.66
N TYR A 346 9.10 -19.87 -4.47
CA TYR A 346 8.30 -19.39 -3.35
C TYR A 346 8.57 -20.26 -2.13
N ASN A 347 9.31 -19.71 -1.16
CA ASN A 347 9.71 -20.44 0.05
C ASN A 347 8.64 -20.48 1.14
N HIS A 348 7.67 -19.57 1.08
CA HIS A 348 6.56 -19.44 2.01
C HIS A 348 5.29 -19.01 1.28
N ILE A 349 4.17 -19.09 1.98
CA ILE A 349 2.88 -18.54 1.53
C ILE A 349 2.77 -17.08 2.00
N SER A 350 2.38 -16.18 1.11
CA SER A 350 2.35 -14.75 1.39
C SER A 350 1.16 -14.37 2.28
N TYR A 351 1.38 -13.61 3.36
CA TYR A 351 0.30 -13.06 4.18
C TYR A 351 -0.47 -11.92 3.50
N ALA A 352 0.04 -11.37 2.40
CA ALA A 352 -0.58 -10.24 1.73
C ALA A 352 -2.02 -10.57 1.30
N TYR A 353 -2.98 -9.77 1.79
CA TYR A 353 -4.41 -9.93 1.56
C TYR A 353 -5.06 -11.16 2.20
N ARG A 354 -4.39 -11.84 3.14
CA ARG A 354 -4.96 -12.99 3.86
C ARG A 354 -6.28 -12.61 4.57
N GLY A 355 -7.30 -13.46 4.42
CA GLY A 355 -8.63 -13.27 5.01
C GLY A 355 -9.57 -12.33 4.26
N ARG A 356 -9.10 -11.69 3.18
CA ARG A 356 -9.91 -10.81 2.34
C ARG A 356 -10.94 -11.61 1.53
N TYR A 357 -12.22 -11.28 1.65
CA TYR A 357 -13.30 -11.97 0.92
C TYR A 357 -13.59 -11.40 -0.47
N ASN A 358 -13.33 -10.12 -0.70
CA ASN A 358 -13.65 -9.47 -1.98
C ASN A 358 -12.64 -9.80 -3.11
N THR A 359 -11.67 -10.67 -2.85
CA THR A 359 -10.83 -11.32 -3.88
C THR A 359 -11.47 -12.59 -4.44
N ALA A 360 -12.58 -13.05 -3.86
CA ALA A 360 -13.25 -14.29 -4.26
C ALA A 360 -14.55 -14.04 -5.02
N SER A 361 -14.51 -14.30 -6.33
CA SER A 361 -15.65 -14.16 -7.25
C SER A 361 -15.97 -15.46 -8.02
N PHE A 362 -15.60 -16.62 -7.47
CA PHE A 362 -15.65 -17.95 -8.11
C PHE A 362 -16.65 -18.92 -7.45
N TRP A 363 -17.75 -18.40 -6.90
CA TRP A 363 -18.72 -19.20 -6.15
C TRP A 363 -19.50 -20.21 -7.00
N ASP A 364 -19.44 -20.11 -8.32
CA ASP A 364 -20.01 -21.08 -9.25
C ASP A 364 -19.30 -22.43 -9.23
N ILE A 365 -18.05 -22.51 -8.74
CA ILE A 365 -17.42 -23.79 -8.40
C ILE A 365 -18.29 -24.54 -7.38
N TYR A 366 -18.77 -23.86 -6.33
CA TYR A 366 -19.66 -24.47 -5.34
C TYR A 366 -20.97 -24.92 -5.99
N TYR A 367 -21.56 -24.08 -6.86
CA TYR A 367 -22.82 -24.42 -7.53
C TYR A 367 -22.69 -25.70 -8.39
N TYR A 368 -21.59 -25.82 -9.11
CA TYR A 368 -21.33 -26.97 -9.96
C TYR A 368 -21.27 -28.28 -9.16
N TYR A 369 -20.44 -28.35 -8.12
CA TYR A 369 -20.30 -29.57 -7.33
C TYR A 369 -21.55 -29.87 -6.48
N ALA A 370 -22.09 -28.87 -5.78
CA ALA A 370 -23.20 -29.09 -4.87
C ALA A 370 -24.52 -29.42 -5.60
N PHE A 371 -24.81 -28.76 -6.72
CA PHE A 371 -26.14 -28.82 -7.34
C PHE A 371 -26.17 -29.44 -8.73
N THR A 372 -25.10 -29.30 -9.53
CA THR A 372 -25.02 -29.95 -10.85
C THR A 372 -24.57 -31.41 -10.70
N ARG A 373 -23.58 -31.68 -9.86
CA ARG A 373 -23.11 -33.05 -9.56
C ARG A 373 -23.83 -33.69 -8.37
N GLY A 374 -24.46 -32.91 -7.49
CA GLY A 374 -25.17 -33.41 -6.31
C GLY A 374 -24.23 -33.93 -5.21
N GLU A 375 -23.03 -33.35 -5.10
CA GLU A 375 -22.00 -33.81 -4.17
C GLU A 375 -21.98 -33.02 -2.85
N ASP A 376 -21.50 -33.68 -1.79
CA ASP A 376 -21.33 -33.08 -0.46
C ASP A 376 -20.02 -32.29 -0.39
N VAL A 377 -20.08 -31.02 -0.77
CA VAL A 377 -18.90 -30.13 -0.79
C VAL A 377 -18.27 -29.98 0.60
N LYS A 378 -19.02 -30.13 1.70
CA LYS A 378 -18.44 -30.09 3.05
C LYS A 378 -17.48 -31.25 3.31
N LYS A 379 -17.67 -32.39 2.65
CA LYS A 379 -16.74 -33.52 2.71
C LYS A 379 -15.59 -33.39 1.73
N LEU A 380 -15.85 -32.90 0.51
CA LEU A 380 -14.85 -32.80 -0.55
C LEU A 380 -13.89 -31.62 -0.34
N ALA A 381 -14.42 -30.48 0.08
CA ALA A 381 -13.73 -29.21 0.20
C ALA A 381 -14.26 -28.42 1.41
N PRO A 382 -13.98 -28.88 2.66
CA PRO A 382 -14.56 -28.32 3.88
C PRO A 382 -14.30 -26.82 4.06
N TYR A 383 -13.09 -26.35 3.76
CA TYR A 383 -12.72 -24.94 3.92
C TYR A 383 -13.41 -24.06 2.87
N PHE A 384 -13.53 -24.54 1.63
CA PHE A 384 -14.30 -23.82 0.61
C PHE A 384 -15.79 -23.76 0.95
N ALA A 385 -16.36 -24.84 1.49
CA ALA A 385 -17.75 -24.87 1.94
C ALA A 385 -18.00 -23.90 3.11
N GLU A 386 -17.09 -23.83 4.08
CA GLU A 386 -17.14 -22.86 5.17
C GLU A 386 -17.05 -21.41 4.64
N ALA A 387 -16.12 -21.16 3.72
CA ALA A 387 -15.99 -19.85 3.09
C ALA A 387 -17.24 -19.44 2.31
N TYR A 388 -17.86 -20.37 1.56
CA TYR A 388 -19.12 -20.13 0.86
C TYR A 388 -20.25 -19.74 1.82
N ALA A 389 -20.33 -20.38 2.99
CA ALA A 389 -21.33 -20.04 4.01
C ALA A 389 -21.13 -18.63 4.59
N LYS A 390 -19.88 -18.16 4.64
CA LYS A 390 -19.47 -16.84 5.16
C LYS A 390 -19.26 -15.79 4.07
N ARG A 391 -19.57 -16.06 2.79
CA ARG A 391 -19.22 -15.17 1.66
C ARG A 391 -19.83 -13.78 1.79
N ASN A 392 -19.38 -12.84 0.97
CA ASN A 392 -20.04 -11.53 0.87
C ASN A 392 -21.37 -11.68 0.11
N GLY A 393 -22.34 -10.85 0.47
CA GLY A 393 -23.52 -10.61 -0.36
C GLY A 393 -23.13 -9.90 -1.67
N PRO A 394 -24.08 -9.75 -2.62
CA PRO A 394 -23.81 -9.01 -3.85
C PRO A 394 -23.51 -7.52 -3.59
N LEU A 395 -23.98 -6.99 -2.45
CA LEU A 395 -23.58 -5.70 -1.90
C LEU A 395 -22.97 -5.91 -0.52
N PHE A 396 -21.88 -5.21 -0.23
CA PHE A 396 -21.17 -5.33 1.05
C PHE A 396 -20.39 -4.05 1.36
N TYR A 397 -19.99 -3.86 2.62
CA TYR A 397 -19.05 -2.81 3.00
C TYR A 397 -17.63 -3.34 3.07
N TYR A 398 -16.66 -2.54 2.62
CA TYR A 398 -15.24 -2.83 2.73
C TYR A 398 -14.47 -1.53 2.99
N GLY A 399 -13.68 -1.47 4.06
CA GLY A 399 -13.01 -0.24 4.49
C GLY A 399 -13.96 0.94 4.73
N GLY A 400 -15.20 0.68 5.16
CA GLY A 400 -16.24 1.68 5.36
C GLY A 400 -17.00 2.11 4.10
N SER A 401 -16.62 1.63 2.91
CA SER A 401 -17.23 2.01 1.63
C SER A 401 -18.17 0.93 1.10
N LEU A 402 -19.31 1.34 0.53
CA LEU A 402 -20.22 0.44 -0.16
C LEU A 402 -19.54 -0.12 -1.42
N SER A 403 -19.51 -1.44 -1.52
CA SER A 403 -18.99 -2.19 -2.65
C SER A 403 -20.08 -3.03 -3.30
N ASN A 404 -20.00 -3.16 -4.62
CA ASN A 404 -20.90 -3.98 -5.43
C ASN A 404 -20.10 -5.05 -6.17
N ALA A 405 -20.40 -6.32 -5.91
CA ALA A 405 -19.68 -7.44 -6.53
C ALA A 405 -19.83 -7.44 -8.06
N TRP A 406 -20.94 -6.90 -8.59
CA TRP A 406 -21.17 -6.78 -10.03
C TRP A 406 -20.13 -5.90 -10.72
N ASP A 407 -19.67 -4.84 -10.04
CA ASP A 407 -18.80 -3.80 -10.61
C ASP A 407 -17.31 -4.19 -10.56
N ASN A 408 -16.97 -5.41 -10.10
CA ASN A 408 -15.59 -5.86 -10.02
C ASN A 408 -14.94 -5.88 -11.42
N VAL A 409 -13.82 -5.17 -11.57
CA VAL A 409 -13.07 -5.09 -12.83
C VAL A 409 -12.46 -6.44 -13.23
N ASP A 410 -12.17 -7.30 -12.24
CA ASP A 410 -11.63 -8.65 -12.42
C ASP A 410 -12.72 -9.71 -12.63
N GLY A 411 -13.99 -9.30 -12.75
CA GLY A 411 -15.09 -10.17 -13.14
C GLY A 411 -15.65 -11.06 -12.01
N GLY A 412 -16.41 -12.09 -12.39
CA GLY A 412 -16.97 -13.12 -11.50
C GLY A 412 -18.20 -12.70 -10.67
N GLY A 413 -18.54 -11.41 -10.62
CA GLY A 413 -19.78 -10.90 -10.00
C GLY A 413 -21.09 -11.45 -10.59
N ASP A 414 -21.00 -12.14 -11.73
CA ASP A 414 -22.07 -12.79 -12.46
C ASP A 414 -22.21 -14.31 -12.17
N SER A 415 -21.46 -14.84 -11.20
CA SER A 415 -21.50 -16.27 -10.81
C SER A 415 -22.91 -16.81 -10.51
N TRP A 416 -23.83 -15.96 -10.03
CA TRP A 416 -25.24 -16.31 -9.77
C TRP A 416 -26.02 -16.69 -11.03
N LEU A 417 -25.64 -16.21 -12.21
CA LEU A 417 -26.26 -16.60 -13.48
C LEU A 417 -26.03 -18.09 -13.78
N PHE A 418 -24.93 -18.65 -13.29
CA PHE A 418 -24.49 -20.02 -13.56
C PHE A 418 -24.97 -21.03 -12.51
N ALA A 419 -25.71 -20.58 -11.49
CA ALA A 419 -26.39 -21.48 -10.57
C ALA A 419 -27.47 -22.30 -11.32
N PRO A 420 -27.57 -23.62 -11.11
CA PRO A 420 -28.65 -24.43 -11.68
C PRO A 420 -29.96 -24.19 -10.92
N ALA A 421 -31.10 -24.56 -11.51
CA ALA A 421 -32.43 -24.39 -10.90
C ALA A 421 -32.57 -25.04 -9.50
N SER A 422 -31.83 -26.12 -9.24
CA SER A 422 -31.77 -26.82 -7.95
C SER A 422 -31.12 -26.00 -6.83
N ALA A 423 -30.43 -24.90 -7.15
CA ALA A 423 -29.89 -23.96 -6.18
C ALA A 423 -30.93 -22.92 -5.69
N ALA A 424 -32.20 -23.01 -6.12
CA ALA A 424 -33.26 -22.15 -5.62
C ALA A 424 -33.40 -22.26 -4.09
N GLY A 425 -33.36 -21.11 -3.43
CA GLY A 425 -33.46 -20.99 -1.97
C GLY A 425 -32.13 -21.01 -1.23
N GLN A 426 -30.99 -20.92 -1.94
CA GLN A 426 -29.71 -20.66 -1.26
C GLN A 426 -29.72 -19.33 -0.52
N THR A 427 -29.19 -19.32 0.70
CA THR A 427 -29.07 -18.10 1.50
C THR A 427 -28.11 -17.11 0.85
N VAL A 428 -28.53 -15.86 0.68
CA VAL A 428 -27.67 -14.73 0.28
C VAL A 428 -27.45 -13.84 1.50
N PRO A 429 -26.19 -13.55 1.87
CA PRO A 429 -25.89 -12.59 2.92
C PRO A 429 -26.47 -11.20 2.58
N PRO A 430 -27.23 -10.57 3.48
CA PRO A 430 -27.74 -9.23 3.25
C PRO A 430 -26.61 -8.19 3.31
N LEU A 431 -26.88 -6.98 2.81
CA LEU A 431 -26.03 -5.82 3.09
C LEU A 431 -26.08 -5.56 4.60
N PRO A 432 -24.93 -5.47 5.31
CA PRO A 432 -24.94 -5.13 6.74
C PRO A 432 -25.61 -3.78 7.01
N ASP A 433 -26.18 -3.61 8.20
CA ASP A 433 -26.92 -2.38 8.56
C ASP A 433 -26.02 -1.16 8.75
N SER A 434 -24.72 -1.37 8.99
CA SER A 434 -23.75 -0.30 9.20
C SER A 434 -22.47 -0.52 8.38
N PRO A 435 -21.89 0.56 7.80
CA PRO A 435 -20.59 0.53 7.15
C PRO A 435 -19.41 0.45 8.14
N THR A 436 -19.64 0.78 9.41
CA THR A 436 -18.58 0.94 10.42
C THR A 436 -18.62 -0.10 11.53
N VAL A 437 -19.67 -0.91 11.60
CA VAL A 437 -19.81 -2.01 12.56
C VAL A 437 -19.49 -3.34 11.89
N LEU A 438 -18.55 -4.07 12.48
CA LEU A 438 -18.08 -5.38 12.03
C LEU A 438 -18.58 -6.47 12.99
N GLU A 439 -19.64 -7.16 12.60
CA GLU A 439 -20.28 -8.23 13.39
C GLU A 439 -19.39 -9.48 13.45
N VAL A 440 -18.85 -9.81 14.63
CA VAL A 440 -17.81 -10.84 14.78
C VAL A 440 -18.37 -12.23 14.46
N GLU A 441 -19.59 -12.52 14.87
CA GLU A 441 -20.26 -13.81 14.70
C GLU A 441 -20.58 -14.14 13.23
N LYS A 442 -20.58 -13.15 12.33
CA LYS A 442 -20.81 -13.36 10.88
C LYS A 442 -19.56 -13.84 10.13
N LYS A 443 -18.37 -13.50 10.62
CA LYS A 443 -17.10 -13.60 9.85
C LYS A 443 -15.93 -14.17 10.63
N TYR A 444 -16.15 -14.86 11.75
CA TYR A 444 -15.07 -15.53 12.49
C TYR A 444 -14.83 -16.97 12.04
N THR A 445 -13.59 -17.46 12.17
CA THR A 445 -13.21 -18.87 12.15
C THR A 445 -12.73 -19.29 13.54
N SER A 446 -13.22 -20.42 14.05
CA SER A 446 -12.71 -21.01 15.29
C SER A 446 -11.40 -21.76 15.02
N LEU A 447 -10.32 -21.37 15.70
CA LEU A 447 -8.99 -21.97 15.50
C LEU A 447 -8.59 -22.90 16.64
N SER A 448 -8.86 -22.51 17.88
CA SER A 448 -8.58 -23.35 19.07
C SER A 448 -9.41 -22.94 20.28
N GLY A 449 -9.47 -23.83 21.27
CA GLY A 449 -10.22 -23.62 22.52
C GLY A 449 -11.73 -23.76 22.37
N ASP A 450 -12.45 -23.31 23.39
CA ASP A 450 -13.90 -23.40 23.46
C ASP A 450 -14.51 -22.10 22.91
N VAL A 451 -15.02 -22.17 21.68
CA VAL A 451 -15.62 -21.06 20.95
C VAL A 451 -17.04 -21.42 20.52
N GLU A 452 -18.00 -20.56 20.81
CA GLU A 452 -19.40 -20.77 20.47
C GLU A 452 -20.05 -19.50 19.92
N HIS A 453 -20.84 -19.63 18.86
CA HIS A 453 -21.78 -18.58 18.45
C HIS A 453 -23.06 -18.69 19.29
N ARG A 454 -23.47 -17.59 19.91
CA ARG A 454 -24.70 -17.46 20.70
C ARG A 454 -25.46 -16.19 20.33
N THR A 455 -26.71 -16.09 20.79
CA THR A 455 -27.55 -14.90 20.64
C THR A 455 -28.16 -14.50 21.99
N ASP A 456 -28.32 -13.19 22.19
CA ASP A 456 -29.02 -12.57 23.34
C ASP A 456 -30.01 -11.54 22.79
N GLY A 457 -31.28 -11.93 22.67
CA GLY A 457 -32.25 -11.18 21.88
C GLY A 457 -31.84 -11.12 20.40
N ASP A 458 -31.72 -9.89 19.88
CA ASP A 458 -31.29 -9.62 18.50
C ASP A 458 -29.76 -9.50 18.35
N THR A 459 -29.00 -9.55 19.45
CA THR A 459 -27.53 -9.46 19.43
C THR A 459 -26.91 -10.85 19.25
N GLY A 460 -26.26 -11.08 18.11
CA GLY A 460 -25.38 -12.23 17.90
C GLY A 460 -24.00 -11.95 18.50
N TYR A 461 -23.33 -12.96 19.04
CA TYR A 461 -21.97 -12.79 19.58
C TYR A 461 -21.20 -14.10 19.60
N VAL A 462 -19.87 -13.97 19.67
CA VAL A 462 -18.95 -15.10 19.86
C VAL A 462 -18.53 -15.18 21.32
N ARG A 463 -18.83 -16.31 21.98
CA ARG A 463 -18.35 -16.64 23.31
C ARG A 463 -17.04 -17.40 23.22
N MET A 464 -16.05 -16.98 23.99
CA MET A 464 -14.74 -17.61 24.09
C MET A 464 -14.37 -17.87 25.55
N SER A 465 -13.89 -19.08 25.84
CA SER A 465 -13.26 -19.38 27.14
C SER A 465 -11.85 -18.80 27.18
N ALA A 466 -11.51 -18.07 28.24
CA ALA A 466 -10.17 -17.55 28.46
C ALA A 466 -9.30 -18.46 29.36
N ALA A 467 -9.92 -19.49 29.98
CA ALA A 467 -9.24 -20.38 30.93
C ALA A 467 -8.26 -21.36 30.25
N GLY A 468 -7.31 -21.89 31.04
CA GLY A 468 -6.34 -22.87 30.55
C GLY A 468 -5.39 -22.29 29.50
N HIS A 469 -5.40 -22.85 28.29
CA HIS A 469 -4.62 -22.33 27.15
C HIS A 469 -5.32 -21.18 26.40
N GLY A 470 -6.55 -20.82 26.82
CA GLY A 470 -7.40 -19.84 26.16
C GLY A 470 -8.06 -20.36 24.89
N SER A 471 -8.74 -19.47 24.18
CA SER A 471 -9.39 -19.74 22.89
C SER A 471 -8.94 -18.72 21.85
N GLU A 472 -8.96 -19.11 20.58
CA GLU A 472 -8.50 -18.27 19.47
C GLU A 472 -9.44 -18.36 18.28
N ILE A 473 -9.76 -17.19 17.72
CA ILE A 473 -10.51 -17.05 16.48
C ILE A 473 -9.73 -16.18 15.47
N ALA A 474 -10.04 -16.33 14.19
CA ALA A 474 -9.68 -15.35 13.16
C ALA A 474 -10.94 -14.62 12.70
N TYR A 475 -10.98 -13.30 12.85
CA TYR A 475 -12.00 -12.46 12.21
C TYR A 475 -11.54 -12.10 10.78
N LEU A 476 -12.45 -12.20 9.82
CA LEU A 476 -12.13 -12.17 8.39
C LEU A 476 -12.74 -10.95 7.68
N SER A 477 -12.05 -10.48 6.64
CA SER A 477 -12.39 -9.32 5.81
C SER A 477 -12.59 -8.02 6.62
N GLY A 478 -11.77 -7.81 7.65
CA GLY A 478 -11.95 -6.74 8.63
C GLY A 478 -11.28 -5.39 8.33
N SER A 479 -10.64 -5.22 7.17
CA SER A 479 -9.73 -4.09 6.92
C SER A 479 -10.33 -2.72 7.24
N SER A 480 -9.63 -1.94 8.07
CA SER A 480 -9.94 -0.56 8.40
C SER A 480 -8.66 0.25 8.62
N LYS A 481 -8.59 1.44 8.02
CA LYS A 481 -7.47 2.38 8.18
C LYS A 481 -7.63 3.34 9.37
N LYS A 482 -8.75 3.26 10.08
CA LYS A 482 -9.03 4.10 11.26
C LYS A 482 -8.10 3.69 12.40
N GLN A 483 -7.58 4.68 13.12
CA GLN A 483 -6.53 4.49 14.14
C GLN A 483 -7.09 4.19 15.54
N LEU A 484 -8.42 4.23 15.72
CA LEU A 484 -9.07 3.88 16.97
C LEU A 484 -10.31 3.05 16.66
N LEU A 485 -10.31 1.83 17.16
CA LEU A 485 -11.38 0.86 17.05
C LEU A 485 -11.93 0.56 18.45
N ALA A 486 -13.16 0.06 18.53
CA ALA A 486 -13.77 -0.32 19.80
C ALA A 486 -14.43 -1.70 19.72
N PHE A 487 -14.03 -2.62 20.59
CA PHE A 487 -14.64 -3.94 20.72
C PHE A 487 -15.78 -3.85 21.71
N ARG A 488 -17.00 -4.24 21.31
CA ARG A 488 -18.13 -4.40 22.23
C ARG A 488 -18.04 -5.79 22.87
N VAL A 489 -17.74 -5.81 24.17
CA VAL A 489 -17.44 -7.03 24.93
C VAL A 489 -18.21 -7.11 26.24
N ARG A 490 -18.39 -8.31 26.76
CA ARG A 490 -18.72 -8.54 28.18
C ARG A 490 -17.96 -9.75 28.71
N THR A 491 -17.65 -9.73 30.00
CA THR A 491 -16.84 -10.76 30.66
C THR A 491 -17.39 -11.07 32.06
N ASP A 492 -17.00 -12.22 32.61
CA ASP A 492 -17.24 -12.63 34.00
C ASP A 492 -15.93 -12.80 34.81
N GLY A 493 -14.80 -12.40 34.22
CA GLY A 493 -13.45 -12.47 34.77
C GLY A 493 -12.53 -11.51 34.02
N GLU A 494 -11.27 -11.40 34.46
CA GLU A 494 -10.28 -10.61 33.74
C GLU A 494 -9.76 -11.42 32.54
N VAL A 495 -9.79 -10.79 31.36
CA VAL A 495 -9.38 -11.39 30.09
C VAL A 495 -8.32 -10.51 29.43
N ARG A 496 -7.30 -11.14 28.86
CA ARG A 496 -6.34 -10.51 27.95
C ARG A 496 -6.69 -10.91 26.53
N LEU A 497 -6.84 -9.91 25.67
CA LEU A 497 -7.01 -10.10 24.24
C LEU A 497 -5.69 -9.80 23.55
N ARG A 498 -5.09 -10.82 22.94
CA ARG A 498 -4.00 -10.64 21.96
C ARG A 498 -4.64 -10.56 20.58
N LEU A 499 -4.34 -9.52 19.82
CA LEU A 499 -4.97 -9.23 18.52
C LEU A 499 -4.05 -9.49 17.31
N ASP A 500 -2.81 -9.88 17.56
CA ASP A 500 -1.81 -10.22 16.55
C ASP A 500 -1.02 -11.46 17.03
N ARG A 501 -0.54 -12.27 16.09
CA ARG A 501 0.31 -13.43 16.39
C ARG A 501 1.79 -13.07 16.48
N HIS A 502 2.19 -11.94 15.88
CA HIS A 502 3.57 -11.44 15.84
C HIS A 502 3.85 -10.40 16.93
N ASP A 503 2.81 -9.98 17.65
CA ASP A 503 2.90 -8.99 18.71
C ASP A 503 2.23 -9.52 19.99
N ASP A 504 3.00 -9.57 21.07
CA ASP A 504 2.57 -10.05 22.38
C ASP A 504 1.84 -8.99 23.21
N ARG A 505 1.68 -7.76 22.69
CA ARG A 505 0.82 -6.75 23.33
C ARG A 505 -0.60 -7.30 23.45
N THR A 506 -1.17 -7.09 24.63
CA THR A 506 -2.55 -7.52 24.92
C THR A 506 -3.36 -6.35 25.42
N ILE A 507 -4.64 -6.36 25.05
CA ILE A 507 -5.64 -5.48 25.64
C ILE A 507 -6.16 -6.15 26.90
N LEU A 508 -6.03 -5.45 28.02
CA LEU A 508 -6.61 -5.87 29.29
C LEU A 508 -8.11 -5.55 29.31
N VAL A 509 -8.94 -6.58 29.30
CA VAL A 509 -10.40 -6.49 29.45
C VAL A 509 -10.76 -6.84 30.90
N PRO A 510 -11.27 -5.88 31.69
CA PRO A 510 -11.68 -6.18 33.06
C PRO A 510 -12.91 -7.07 33.09
N ASP A 511 -13.22 -7.60 34.26
CA ASP A 511 -14.52 -8.21 34.54
C ASP A 511 -15.62 -7.13 34.46
N THR A 512 -16.48 -7.22 33.44
CA THR A 512 -17.58 -6.27 33.23
C THR A 512 -18.84 -6.62 34.03
N GLY A 513 -18.82 -7.71 34.81
CA GLY A 513 -19.98 -8.24 35.52
C GLY A 513 -21.11 -8.65 34.58
N GLY A 514 -20.76 -9.16 33.38
CA GLY A 514 -21.71 -9.56 32.34
C GLY A 514 -22.40 -8.41 31.60
N LYS A 515 -21.94 -7.17 31.77
CA LYS A 515 -22.50 -6.00 31.06
C LYS A 515 -21.69 -5.69 29.80
N TRP A 516 -22.38 -5.35 28.71
CA TRP A 516 -21.74 -4.89 27.48
C TRP A 516 -21.02 -3.57 27.69
N ARG A 517 -19.74 -3.53 27.29
CA ARG A 517 -18.87 -2.35 27.36
C ARG A 517 -17.99 -2.30 26.12
N TYR A 518 -17.58 -1.10 25.75
CA TYR A 518 -16.54 -0.92 24.74
C TYR A 518 -15.15 -0.95 25.36
N VAL A 519 -14.23 -1.66 24.72
CA VAL A 519 -12.80 -1.62 25.02
C VAL A 519 -12.06 -1.13 23.77
N MET A 520 -11.16 -0.18 23.94
CA MET A 520 -10.47 0.49 22.85
C MET A 520 -9.29 -0.32 22.32
N TYR A 521 -9.07 -0.21 21.01
CA TYR A 521 -7.87 -0.69 20.35
C TYR A 521 -7.32 0.42 19.45
N PRO A 522 -6.19 1.07 19.83
CA PRO A 522 -5.69 2.28 19.18
C PRO A 522 -4.82 1.95 17.96
N GLN A 523 -5.26 1.05 17.09
CA GLN A 523 -4.56 0.69 15.86
C GLN A 523 -5.56 0.38 14.75
N SER A 524 -5.10 0.50 13.50
CA SER A 524 -5.81 -0.03 12.33
C SER A 524 -5.80 -1.56 12.33
N ILE A 525 -6.74 -2.19 11.61
CA ILE A 525 -6.77 -3.63 11.40
C ILE A 525 -6.68 -4.00 9.93
N GLY A 526 -6.00 -5.10 9.64
CA GLY A 526 -5.91 -5.69 8.32
C GLY A 526 -7.14 -6.50 7.92
N ASP A 527 -7.02 -7.22 6.80
CA ASP A 527 -8.08 -8.11 6.31
C ASP A 527 -8.38 -9.28 7.25
N ILE A 528 -7.40 -9.74 8.02
CA ILE A 528 -7.55 -10.78 9.03
C ILE A 528 -7.08 -10.25 10.39
N LEU A 529 -7.82 -10.58 11.44
CA LEU A 529 -7.47 -10.25 12.82
C LEU A 529 -7.52 -11.53 13.66
N PHE A 530 -6.40 -11.90 14.27
CA PHE A 530 -6.32 -13.06 15.16
C PHE A 530 -6.64 -12.63 16.58
N ILE A 531 -7.78 -13.06 17.12
CA ILE A 531 -8.22 -12.69 18.47
C ILE A 531 -8.00 -13.90 19.37
N LYS A 532 -7.04 -13.80 20.28
CA LYS A 532 -6.78 -14.81 21.32
C LYS A 532 -7.16 -14.28 22.69
N ALA A 533 -8.05 -15.00 23.38
CA ALA A 533 -8.49 -14.67 24.73
C ALA A 533 -7.82 -15.61 25.76
N THR A 534 -7.14 -15.03 26.75
CA THR A 534 -6.55 -15.75 27.89
C THR A 534 -6.89 -15.07 29.21
N GLY A 535 -6.99 -15.79 30.33
CA GLY A 535 -7.40 -15.21 31.61
C GLY A 535 -8.14 -16.21 32.50
N ASN A 536 -8.99 -15.69 33.39
CA ASN A 536 -9.69 -16.50 34.40
C ASN A 536 -11.22 -16.44 34.30
N GLY A 537 -11.75 -16.19 33.09
CA GLY A 537 -13.19 -16.15 32.82
C GLY A 537 -13.55 -16.48 31.37
N THR A 538 -14.70 -15.98 30.95
CA THR A 538 -15.22 -16.01 29.59
C THR A 538 -15.36 -14.60 29.03
N ILE A 539 -15.21 -14.47 27.72
CA ILE A 539 -15.49 -13.23 27.00
C ILE A 539 -16.52 -13.49 25.91
N ASP A 540 -17.54 -12.64 25.86
CA ASP A 540 -18.45 -12.54 24.73
C ASP A 540 -18.04 -11.31 23.91
N ILE A 541 -17.86 -11.48 22.61
CA ILE A 541 -17.53 -10.42 21.64
C ILE A 541 -18.67 -10.31 20.64
N ASP A 542 -19.32 -9.15 20.62
CA ASP A 542 -20.40 -8.82 19.69
C ASP A 542 -19.83 -8.29 18.38
N HIS A 543 -19.40 -7.02 18.37
CA HIS A 543 -18.88 -6.35 17.18
C HIS A 543 -17.64 -5.52 17.44
N ILE A 544 -16.98 -5.14 16.34
CA ILE A 544 -15.91 -4.14 16.29
C ILE A 544 -16.46 -2.87 15.64
N ASN A 545 -16.47 -1.77 16.36
CA ASN A 545 -16.79 -0.45 15.81
C ASN A 545 -15.51 0.20 15.28
N THR A 546 -15.48 0.42 13.97
CA THR A 546 -14.33 0.99 13.26
C THR A 546 -14.26 2.52 13.29
N ASN A 547 -15.30 3.18 13.78
CA ASN A 547 -15.42 4.64 13.79
C ASN A 547 -15.42 5.21 15.21
N ALA A 548 -14.76 4.51 16.14
CA ALA A 548 -14.78 4.82 17.57
C ALA A 548 -14.31 6.24 17.90
N ALA A 549 -13.33 6.78 17.16
CA ALA A 549 -12.83 8.15 17.39
C ALA A 549 -13.90 9.24 17.20
N ASP A 550 -14.85 9.01 16.29
CA ASP A 550 -15.89 10.00 15.96
C ASP A 550 -17.16 9.79 16.81
N GLU A 551 -17.31 8.60 17.42
CA GLU A 551 -18.55 8.17 18.10
C GLU A 551 -18.40 8.05 19.62
N LEU A 552 -17.18 7.89 20.13
CA LEU A 552 -16.88 7.65 21.55
C LEU A 552 -15.87 8.66 22.08
N THR A 553 -15.90 8.90 23.40
CA THR A 553 -14.88 9.68 24.12
C THR A 553 -14.43 8.89 25.35
N PRO A 554 -13.79 7.73 25.15
CA PRO A 554 -13.53 6.77 26.22
C PRO A 554 -12.47 7.30 27.20
N PRO A 555 -12.53 6.92 28.50
CA PRO A 555 -11.40 7.08 29.40
C PRO A 555 -10.24 6.18 28.95
N ALA A 556 -9.00 6.64 29.10
CA ALA A 556 -7.82 5.92 28.67
C ALA A 556 -6.66 6.01 29.67
N PHE A 557 -5.94 4.91 29.81
CA PHE A 557 -4.60 4.89 30.42
C PHE A 557 -3.57 4.89 29.28
N ASP A 558 -2.50 5.66 29.45
CA ASP A 558 -1.38 5.78 28.51
C ASP A 558 -0.03 5.54 29.21
N ASP A 559 1.07 5.65 28.47
CA ASP A 559 2.42 5.38 28.99
C ASP A 559 2.86 6.34 30.11
N THR A 560 2.12 7.44 30.34
CA THR A 560 2.36 8.35 31.47
C THR A 560 1.61 7.95 32.73
N SER A 561 0.69 6.97 32.63
CA SER A 561 -0.11 6.48 33.75
C SER A 561 0.77 5.70 34.73
N THR A 562 0.59 5.95 36.03
CA THR A 562 1.43 5.37 37.08
C THR A 562 1.40 3.84 37.03
N ALA A 563 2.51 3.19 36.66
CA ALA A 563 2.62 1.74 36.55
C ALA A 563 3.15 1.08 37.85
N ARG A 564 3.83 1.84 38.70
CA ARG A 564 4.46 1.33 39.92
C ARG A 564 4.46 2.38 41.03
N ILE A 565 4.13 1.94 42.24
CA ILE A 565 4.18 2.75 43.46
C ILE A 565 5.07 2.04 44.47
N VAL A 566 6.05 2.77 44.99
CA VAL A 566 6.99 2.29 46.00
C VAL A 566 6.70 2.96 47.33
N ASP A 567 6.53 2.15 48.38
CA ASP A 567 6.29 2.60 49.76
C ASP A 567 7.10 1.72 50.74
N TRP A 568 7.01 1.94 52.05
CA TRP A 568 7.56 1.08 53.09
C TRP A 568 6.63 0.94 54.29
N LYS A 569 6.86 -0.14 55.06
CA LYS A 569 6.04 -0.46 56.24
C LYS A 569 5.86 0.74 57.17
N GLY A 570 4.60 1.15 57.35
CA GLY A 570 4.18 2.18 58.30
C GLY A 570 4.05 3.60 57.75
N ALA A 571 4.58 3.89 56.55
CA ALA A 571 4.31 5.14 55.83
C ALA A 571 2.94 5.09 55.13
N THR A 572 2.46 6.25 54.66
CA THR A 572 1.18 6.36 53.96
C THR A 572 1.40 7.06 52.63
N ALA A 573 1.37 6.30 51.54
CA ALA A 573 1.46 6.84 50.20
C ALA A 573 0.07 7.24 49.65
N THR A 574 0.06 8.32 48.88
CA THR A 574 -1.07 8.72 48.03
C THR A 574 -0.61 8.79 46.59
N ALA A 575 -1.38 8.22 45.67
CA ALA A 575 -1.06 8.24 44.24
C ALA A 575 -2.31 8.54 43.41
N ASP A 576 -2.12 9.29 42.33
CA ASP A 576 -3.15 9.54 41.33
C ASP A 576 -3.14 8.41 40.29
N LEU A 577 -4.19 7.59 40.29
CA LEU A 577 -4.42 6.53 39.31
C LEU A 577 -5.60 6.87 38.39
N SER A 578 -5.91 8.16 38.25
CA SER A 578 -6.96 8.62 37.33
C SER A 578 -6.56 8.39 35.88
N ALA A 579 -7.57 8.15 35.05
CA ALA A 579 -7.39 8.00 33.61
C ALA A 579 -7.54 9.35 32.91
N HIS A 580 -6.92 9.49 31.74
CA HIS A 580 -7.17 10.63 30.87
C HIS A 580 -8.59 10.55 30.31
N TYR A 581 -9.34 11.65 30.43
CA TYR A 581 -10.73 11.72 29.97
C TYR A 581 -11.06 13.10 29.42
N LYS A 582 -11.52 13.12 28.16
CA LYS A 582 -11.93 14.35 27.46
C LYS A 582 -13.45 14.52 27.40
N GLY A 583 -14.21 13.57 27.94
CA GLY A 583 -15.67 13.63 27.97
C GLY A 583 -16.20 14.48 29.13
N THR A 584 -17.53 14.54 29.25
CA THR A 584 -18.23 15.37 30.24
C THR A 584 -18.99 14.55 31.30
N GLY A 585 -18.91 13.20 31.24
CA GLY A 585 -19.57 12.30 32.19
C GLY A 585 -18.76 12.08 33.48
N ASN A 586 -19.42 11.52 34.50
CA ASN A 586 -18.74 11.07 35.72
C ASN A 586 -18.05 9.73 35.47
N LEU A 587 -16.83 9.60 35.96
CA LEU A 587 -16.07 8.35 35.92
C LEU A 587 -16.30 7.54 37.20
N ALA A 588 -16.33 6.21 37.04
CA ALA A 588 -16.35 5.26 38.15
C ALA A 588 -15.06 4.43 38.15
N TYR A 589 -14.34 4.48 39.26
CA TYR A 589 -13.09 3.76 39.47
C TYR A 589 -13.30 2.56 40.39
N THR A 590 -12.68 1.44 40.04
CA THR A 590 -12.66 0.23 40.87
C THR A 590 -11.26 -0.39 40.83
N ALA A 591 -10.88 -1.11 41.89
CA ALA A 591 -9.64 -1.87 41.91
C ALA A 591 -9.86 -3.30 42.43
N LYS A 592 -9.17 -4.25 41.80
CA LYS A 592 -9.06 -5.65 42.26
C LYS A 592 -7.62 -5.94 42.72
N GLY A 593 -7.50 -6.82 43.71
CA GLY A 593 -6.20 -7.23 44.25
C GLY A 593 -5.57 -6.26 45.27
N LEU A 594 -6.32 -5.27 45.76
CA LEU A 594 -5.83 -4.30 46.75
C LEU A 594 -5.26 -5.03 47.99
N PRO A 595 -4.01 -4.76 48.39
CA PRO A 595 -3.44 -5.32 49.62
C PRO A 595 -4.07 -4.69 50.87
N THR A 596 -3.86 -5.32 52.02
CA THR A 596 -4.29 -4.77 53.31
C THR A 596 -3.74 -3.36 53.50
N GLY A 597 -4.61 -2.41 53.87
CA GLY A 597 -4.25 -1.01 54.10
C GLY A 597 -4.30 -0.13 52.85
N ALA A 598 -4.68 -0.66 51.68
CA ALA A 598 -4.91 0.11 50.45
C ALA A 598 -6.42 0.39 50.23
N THR A 599 -6.73 1.59 49.78
CA THR A 599 -8.09 2.01 49.38
C THR A 599 -8.01 2.90 48.13
N LEU A 600 -8.96 2.72 47.21
CA LEU A 600 -9.10 3.57 46.02
C LEU A 600 -10.39 4.39 46.14
N ASP A 601 -10.31 5.70 45.92
CA ASP A 601 -11.49 6.55 45.80
C ASP A 601 -12.21 6.29 44.47
N ALA A 602 -13.48 5.86 44.56
CA ALA A 602 -14.25 5.41 43.42
C ALA A 602 -14.65 6.53 42.43
N SER A 603 -14.45 7.80 42.78
CA SER A 603 -14.83 8.96 41.96
C SER A 603 -13.63 9.67 41.34
N THR A 604 -12.48 9.64 42.02
CA THR A 604 -11.28 10.38 41.61
C THR A 604 -10.16 9.46 41.12
N GLY A 605 -10.18 8.17 41.44
CA GLY A 605 -9.05 7.28 41.16
C GLY A 605 -7.86 7.49 42.10
N GLN A 606 -8.01 8.27 43.16
CA GLN A 606 -6.94 8.48 44.14
C GLN A 606 -6.75 7.22 45.00
N LEU A 607 -5.55 6.66 44.98
CA LEU A 607 -5.13 5.57 45.87
C LEU A 607 -4.58 6.18 47.17
N THR A 608 -4.99 5.63 48.31
CA THR A 608 -4.30 5.78 49.60
C THR A 608 -3.85 4.41 50.08
N TRP A 609 -2.58 4.27 50.45
CA TRP A 609 -2.02 3.00 50.87
C TRP A 609 -1.10 3.13 52.08
N LYS A 610 -1.32 2.28 53.09
CA LYS A 610 -0.44 2.11 54.23
C LYS A 610 -0.06 0.63 54.40
N PRO A 611 1.12 0.19 53.93
CA PRO A 611 1.50 -1.22 53.99
C PRO A 611 1.77 -1.70 55.41
N ALA A 612 1.20 -2.86 55.75
CA ALA A 612 1.41 -3.54 57.03
C ALA A 612 2.70 -4.41 57.05
N GLU A 613 3.10 -4.91 55.88
CA GLU A 613 4.24 -5.81 55.67
C GLU A 613 4.95 -5.46 54.35
N ALA A 614 6.21 -5.91 54.21
CA ALA A 614 6.95 -5.77 52.97
C ALA A 614 6.50 -6.85 51.97
N GLY A 615 6.47 -6.51 50.68
CA GLY A 615 6.01 -7.38 49.62
C GLY A 615 5.59 -6.58 48.39
N SER A 616 5.41 -7.27 47.26
CA SER A 616 4.91 -6.67 46.02
C SER A 616 3.63 -7.36 45.59
N THR A 617 2.66 -6.59 45.10
CA THR A 617 1.43 -7.12 44.49
C THR A 617 1.05 -6.28 43.28
N THR A 618 0.51 -6.92 42.25
CA THR A 618 -0.10 -6.21 41.12
C THR A 618 -1.59 -6.04 41.39
N ILE A 619 -2.07 -4.81 41.30
CA ILE A 619 -3.49 -4.48 41.35
C ILE A 619 -3.99 -4.15 39.94
N SER A 620 -5.27 -4.41 39.68
CA SER A 620 -5.94 -4.02 38.44
C SER A 620 -6.88 -2.86 38.75
N VAL A 621 -6.63 -1.69 38.15
CA VAL A 621 -7.46 -0.50 38.28
C VAL A 621 -8.30 -0.35 37.02
N THR A 622 -9.62 -0.25 37.19
CA THR A 622 -10.58 -0.13 36.10
C THR A 622 -11.32 1.19 36.22
N VAL A 623 -11.44 1.90 35.10
CA VAL A 623 -12.26 3.09 34.95
C VAL A 623 -13.41 2.82 33.97
N SER A 624 -14.60 3.34 34.27
CA SER A 624 -15.75 3.29 33.36
C SER A 624 -16.49 4.61 33.31
N ASP A 625 -16.93 5.00 32.11
CA ASP A 625 -17.88 6.09 31.89
C ASP A 625 -19.34 5.59 31.71
N GLY A 626 -19.57 4.28 31.92
CA GLY A 626 -20.84 3.60 31.70
C GLY A 626 -20.99 2.95 30.32
N THR A 627 -20.24 3.41 29.32
CA THR A 627 -20.27 2.93 27.92
C THR A 627 -18.99 2.17 27.58
N ALA A 628 -17.84 2.77 27.86
CA ALA A 628 -16.51 2.21 27.70
C ALA A 628 -15.87 1.85 29.04
N VAL A 629 -14.89 0.97 28.99
CA VAL A 629 -14.02 0.62 30.11
C VAL A 629 -12.57 0.58 29.67
N ALA A 630 -11.68 1.01 30.55
CA ALA A 630 -10.24 0.82 30.40
C ALA A 630 -9.68 0.24 31.70
N SER A 631 -8.59 -0.51 31.63
CA SER A 631 -7.92 -1.06 32.80
C SER A 631 -6.42 -0.98 32.68
N HIS A 632 -5.78 -0.78 33.84
CA HIS A 632 -4.34 -0.63 33.98
C HIS A 632 -3.85 -1.46 35.15
N HIS A 633 -2.70 -2.10 35.00
CA HIS A 633 -2.06 -2.87 36.06
C HIS A 633 -1.03 -1.99 36.77
N VAL A 634 -1.13 -1.92 38.10
CA VAL A 634 -0.23 -1.12 38.93
C VAL A 634 0.48 -2.03 39.92
N VAL A 635 1.80 -1.96 39.96
CA VAL A 635 2.61 -2.69 40.95
C VAL A 635 2.71 -1.87 42.23
N LEU A 636 2.19 -2.39 43.33
CA LEU A 636 2.36 -1.83 44.67
C LEU A 636 3.48 -2.57 45.39
N ALA A 637 4.62 -1.90 45.60
CA ALA A 637 5.82 -2.50 46.17
C ALA A 637 6.17 -1.86 47.52
N ALA A 638 5.96 -2.62 48.60
CA ALA A 638 6.24 -2.21 49.97
C ALA A 638 7.59 -2.76 50.43
N ALA A 639 8.48 -1.87 50.85
CA ALA A 639 9.76 -2.19 51.47
C ALA A 639 9.65 -2.35 53.00
N ARG A 640 10.69 -2.92 53.63
CA ARG A 640 10.75 -3.05 55.10
C ARG A 640 11.03 -1.73 55.80
N ASN A 641 11.71 -0.81 55.11
CA ASN A 641 12.16 0.48 55.61
C ASN A 641 12.48 1.41 54.43
N ARG A 642 12.77 2.68 54.73
CA ARG A 642 13.16 3.69 53.73
C ARG A 642 14.34 3.30 52.85
N SER A 643 15.34 2.59 53.37
CA SER A 643 16.53 2.20 52.60
C SER A 643 16.20 1.15 51.54
N ASP A 644 15.39 0.17 51.92
CA ASP A 644 14.94 -0.86 51.00
C ASP A 644 13.98 -0.28 49.93
N ALA A 645 13.21 0.77 50.28
CA ALA A 645 12.33 1.47 49.33
C ALA A 645 13.13 2.16 48.21
N LEU A 646 14.26 2.78 48.54
CA LEU A 646 15.17 3.34 47.53
C LEU A 646 15.66 2.27 46.54
N GLY A 647 15.94 1.05 47.03
CA GLY A 647 16.32 -0.08 46.19
C GLY A 647 15.20 -0.53 45.25
N LEU A 648 13.95 -0.54 45.72
CA LEU A 648 12.80 -0.86 44.88
C LEU A 648 12.54 0.22 43.81
N ALA A 649 12.72 1.50 44.14
CA ALA A 649 12.53 2.60 43.20
C ALA A 649 13.55 2.62 42.07
N GLN A 650 14.75 2.06 42.28
CA GLN A 650 15.80 1.94 41.27
C GLN A 650 15.63 0.71 40.36
N GLN A 651 14.69 -0.20 40.65
CA GLN A 651 14.49 -1.39 39.81
C GLN A 651 14.13 -0.99 38.38
N GLY A 652 14.92 -1.46 37.41
CA GLY A 652 14.80 -1.10 35.99
C GLY A 652 16.07 -0.41 35.45
N HIS A 653 16.87 0.22 36.32
CA HIS A 653 18.19 0.73 35.95
C HIS A 653 19.23 -0.39 35.96
N ASP A 654 19.99 -0.49 34.87
CA ASP A 654 21.16 -1.37 34.73
C ASP A 654 22.43 -0.52 34.86
N ALA A 655 23.25 -0.80 35.88
CA ALA A 655 24.46 -0.03 36.15
C ALA A 655 25.59 -0.29 35.13
N ASP A 656 25.48 -1.36 34.34
CA ASP A 656 26.44 -1.70 33.30
C ASP A 656 26.00 -1.19 31.91
N ALA A 657 24.78 -0.64 31.80
CA ALA A 657 24.25 -0.11 30.56
C ALA A 657 24.64 1.36 30.31
N GLU A 658 24.71 1.74 29.03
CA GLU A 658 24.95 3.12 28.62
C GLU A 658 23.62 3.80 28.25
N TYR A 659 23.28 4.85 28.99
CA TYR A 659 22.05 5.64 28.78
C TYR A 659 22.36 6.99 28.14
N VAL A 660 21.40 7.51 27.38
CA VAL A 660 21.47 8.87 26.80
C VAL A 660 21.66 9.88 27.93
N SER A 661 22.66 10.77 27.79
CA SER A 661 23.15 11.63 28.87
C SER A 661 22.06 12.46 29.55
N GLU A 662 21.05 12.91 28.79
CA GLU A 662 19.91 13.66 29.32
C GLU A 662 19.08 12.82 30.32
N THR A 663 18.71 11.61 29.93
CA THR A 663 17.92 10.69 30.77
C THR A 663 18.71 10.19 31.97
N GLN A 664 20.02 9.93 31.79
CA GLN A 664 20.92 9.59 32.89
C GLN A 664 21.01 10.74 33.90
N THR A 665 21.14 11.99 33.42
CA THR A 665 21.20 13.16 34.30
C THR A 665 19.92 13.32 35.12
N ALA A 666 18.74 13.10 34.51
CA ALA A 666 17.47 13.15 35.21
C ALA A 666 17.39 12.05 36.30
N TYR A 667 17.84 10.84 36.00
CA TYR A 667 17.95 9.75 36.97
C TYR A 667 18.89 10.09 38.13
N ASP A 668 20.11 10.55 37.85
CA ASP A 668 21.12 10.89 38.86
C ASP A 668 20.62 12.00 39.81
N GLN A 669 19.92 12.99 39.26
CA GLN A 669 19.30 14.07 40.04
C GLN A 669 18.17 13.56 40.94
N ALA A 670 17.30 12.69 40.40
CA ALA A 670 16.22 12.08 41.18
C ALA A 670 16.76 11.18 42.30
N LEU A 671 17.80 10.39 42.01
CA LEU A 671 18.46 9.53 42.98
C LEU A 671 19.10 10.36 44.10
N THR A 672 19.84 11.40 43.75
CA THR A 672 20.46 12.33 44.72
C THR A 672 19.41 12.98 45.63
N ALA A 673 18.29 13.44 45.06
CA ALA A 673 17.19 14.04 45.82
C ALA A 673 16.56 13.04 46.79
N ALA A 674 16.32 11.80 46.34
CA ALA A 674 15.80 10.73 47.18
C ALA A 674 16.79 10.37 48.30
N GLU A 675 18.08 10.23 48.01
CA GLU A 675 19.10 9.94 49.02
C GLU A 675 19.20 11.00 50.11
N ALA A 676 19.13 12.28 49.73
CA ALA A 676 19.17 13.40 50.67
C ALA A 676 17.98 13.37 51.66
N LEU A 677 16.80 12.97 51.18
CA LEU A 677 15.57 12.89 51.98
C LEU A 677 15.43 11.57 52.75
N ARG A 678 16.11 10.50 52.33
CA ARG A 678 16.01 9.16 52.94
C ARG A 678 16.16 9.16 54.46
N THR A 679 17.12 9.90 55.00
CA THR A 679 17.41 9.92 56.46
C THR A 679 16.90 11.15 57.19
N LYS A 680 16.65 12.26 56.49
CA LYS A 680 16.35 13.58 57.10
C LYS A 680 15.04 14.22 56.64
N GLY A 681 14.39 13.69 55.61
CA GLY A 681 13.12 14.19 55.07
C GLY A 681 11.90 13.67 55.81
N THR A 682 10.76 14.37 55.67
CA THR A 682 9.44 13.86 56.06
C THR A 682 9.03 12.68 55.17
N ASP A 683 8.11 11.84 55.64
CA ASP A 683 7.63 10.68 54.87
C ASP A 683 7.08 11.13 53.50
N ASP A 684 6.19 12.12 53.48
CA ASP A 684 5.58 12.65 52.25
C ASP A 684 6.62 13.14 51.23
N LYS A 685 7.63 13.89 51.69
CA LYS A 685 8.67 14.41 50.80
C LYS A 685 9.57 13.31 50.26
N TYR A 686 9.81 12.27 51.05
CA TYR A 686 10.58 11.14 50.58
C TYR A 686 9.80 10.28 49.59
N LEU A 687 8.50 10.07 49.81
CA LEU A 687 7.61 9.38 48.87
C LEU A 687 7.52 10.12 47.52
N GLU A 688 7.39 11.45 47.54
CA GLU A 688 7.43 12.29 46.32
C GLU A 688 8.75 12.09 45.55
N ALA A 689 9.89 12.07 46.26
CA ALA A 689 11.18 11.83 45.64
C ALA A 689 11.34 10.40 45.09
N LEU A 690 10.77 9.38 45.75
CA LEU A 690 10.76 8.01 45.23
C LEU A 690 9.90 7.90 43.97
N ALA A 691 8.76 8.59 43.90
CA ALA A 691 7.92 8.63 42.70
C ALA A 691 8.67 9.26 41.52
N HIS A 692 9.34 10.40 41.73
CA HIS A 692 10.19 11.02 40.70
C HIS A 692 11.34 10.10 40.27
N LEU A 693 11.94 9.35 41.19
CA LEU A 693 12.98 8.37 40.85
C LEU A 693 12.43 7.21 40.01
N VAL A 694 11.25 6.69 40.34
CA VAL A 694 10.57 5.68 39.51
C VAL A 694 10.32 6.21 38.09
N THR A 695 9.77 7.43 37.96
CA THR A 695 9.56 8.06 36.65
C THR A 695 10.88 8.26 35.88
N ALA A 696 11.96 8.65 36.57
CA ALA A 696 13.26 8.84 35.94
C ALA A 696 13.87 7.51 35.48
N VAL A 697 13.71 6.43 36.25
CA VAL A 697 14.13 5.06 35.86
C VAL A 697 13.33 4.58 34.66
N ASP A 698 12.01 4.74 34.68
CA ASP A 698 11.13 4.28 33.60
C ASP A 698 11.35 5.10 32.30
N GLY A 699 11.89 6.32 32.41
CA GLY A 699 12.28 7.19 31.29
C GLY A 699 13.72 7.01 30.79
N LEU A 700 14.51 6.11 31.38
CA LEU A 700 15.88 5.84 30.93
C LEU A 700 15.87 5.28 29.50
N THR A 701 16.67 5.89 28.63
CA THR A 701 16.78 5.46 27.24
C THR A 701 18.21 4.99 26.95
N LEU A 702 18.36 3.75 26.49
CA LEU A 702 19.66 3.21 26.09
C LEU A 702 20.25 3.99 24.91
N VAL A 703 21.57 4.16 24.90
CA VAL A 703 22.26 4.70 23.73
C VAL A 703 22.17 3.72 22.55
N SER A 704 22.38 2.43 22.83
CA SER A 704 22.38 1.33 21.85
C SER A 704 21.40 0.21 22.24
N PRO A 705 20.08 0.37 22.06
CA PRO A 705 19.15 -0.74 22.23
C PRO A 705 19.37 -1.82 21.15
N HIS A 706 19.19 -3.09 21.48
CA HIS A 706 19.42 -4.21 20.56
C HIS A 706 18.18 -5.10 20.44
N THR A 707 17.94 -5.60 19.24
CA THR A 707 16.83 -6.51 18.95
C THR A 707 17.07 -7.88 19.58
N ALA A 708 16.01 -8.54 20.04
CA ALA A 708 16.07 -9.94 20.45
C ALA A 708 16.15 -10.92 19.26
N VAL A 709 15.95 -10.43 18.03
CA VAL A 709 15.95 -11.22 16.80
C VAL A 709 17.34 -11.81 16.55
N ASP A 710 18.36 -10.95 16.52
CA ASP A 710 19.73 -11.36 16.21
C ASP A 710 20.82 -10.51 16.89
N GLY A 711 20.43 -9.61 17.81
CA GLY A 711 21.34 -8.73 18.53
C GLY A 711 21.87 -7.54 17.72
N SER A 712 21.26 -7.23 16.57
CA SER A 712 21.53 -5.96 15.88
C SER A 712 20.90 -4.78 16.59
N LEU A 713 21.30 -3.55 16.24
CA LEU A 713 20.73 -2.32 16.77
C LEU A 713 19.22 -2.23 16.46
N ASP A 714 18.40 -1.95 17.46
CA ASP A 714 16.96 -1.64 17.32
C ASP A 714 16.81 -0.16 16.93
N TYR A 715 17.11 0.13 15.66
CA TYR A 715 17.24 1.51 15.17
C TYR A 715 15.97 2.26 14.72
N PRO A 716 14.77 1.67 14.49
CA PRO A 716 13.61 2.40 13.99
C PRO A 716 13.25 3.66 14.77
N SER A 717 13.33 3.62 16.11
CA SER A 717 13.09 4.77 17.00
C SER A 717 14.30 5.70 17.14
N LEU A 718 15.48 5.24 16.69
CA LEU A 718 16.76 5.95 16.79
C LEU A 718 17.05 6.82 15.56
N VAL A 719 16.36 6.58 14.45
CA VAL A 719 16.55 7.26 13.17
C VAL A 719 15.62 8.48 13.10
N ALA A 720 16.20 9.66 12.88
CA ALA A 720 15.48 10.91 12.72
C ALA A 720 14.71 10.96 11.38
N THR A 721 15.33 10.52 10.29
CA THR A 721 14.68 10.43 8.97
C THR A 721 15.21 9.24 8.15
N SER A 722 14.36 8.66 7.30
CA SER A 722 14.76 7.60 6.37
C SER A 722 13.89 7.61 5.11
N THR A 723 14.46 7.17 3.98
CA THR A 723 13.66 6.91 2.76
C THR A 723 12.76 5.66 2.88
N ALA A 724 12.97 4.79 3.87
CA ALA A 724 12.06 3.70 4.18
C ALA A 724 10.71 4.18 4.76
N GLY A 725 10.62 5.44 5.20
CA GLY A 725 9.39 6.03 5.73
C GLY A 725 8.79 5.22 6.88
N ALA A 726 7.48 5.00 6.85
CA ALA A 726 6.76 4.25 7.87
C ALA A 726 7.15 2.75 7.94
N ASN A 727 7.83 2.22 6.92
CA ASN A 727 8.25 0.82 6.86
C ASN A 727 9.59 0.55 7.55
N ILE A 728 10.20 1.56 8.20
CA ILE A 728 11.51 1.38 8.85
C ILE A 728 11.49 0.31 9.94
N GLY A 729 10.38 0.15 10.67
CA GLY A 729 10.22 -0.89 11.68
C GLY A 729 10.23 -2.31 11.11
N ASN A 730 9.74 -2.48 9.88
CA ASN A 730 9.71 -3.76 9.18
C ASN A 730 11.11 -4.25 8.78
N LEU A 731 12.13 -3.38 8.78
CA LEU A 731 13.46 -3.75 8.34
C LEU A 731 14.29 -4.50 9.39
N VAL A 732 13.77 -4.66 10.61
CA VAL A 732 14.47 -5.32 11.72
C VAL A 732 13.52 -6.18 12.57
N ASP A 733 12.34 -6.51 12.05
CA ASP A 733 11.35 -7.31 12.77
C ASP A 733 11.57 -8.82 12.61
N GLY A 734 12.48 -9.22 11.70
CA GLY A 734 12.79 -10.62 11.41
C GLY A 734 11.74 -11.31 10.53
N ASP A 735 10.86 -10.57 9.87
CA ASP A 735 9.82 -11.08 8.96
C ASP A 735 10.14 -10.75 7.49
N ASN A 736 10.59 -11.78 6.76
CA ASN A 736 10.93 -11.67 5.35
C ASN A 736 9.77 -11.39 4.37
N GLN A 737 8.57 -11.12 4.86
CA GLN A 737 7.41 -10.70 4.09
C GLN A 737 7.03 -9.23 4.35
N SER A 738 7.60 -8.60 5.37
CA SER A 738 7.46 -7.17 5.67
C SER A 738 8.67 -6.42 5.09
N GLY A 739 8.55 -5.14 4.74
CA GLY A 739 9.69 -4.42 4.15
C GLY A 739 9.38 -3.13 3.41
N THR A 740 10.33 -2.70 2.60
CA THR A 740 10.17 -1.56 1.67
C THR A 740 9.52 -1.98 0.36
N SER A 741 8.88 -0.99 -0.26
CA SER A 741 8.36 -1.07 -1.63
C SER A 741 9.21 -0.24 -2.57
N TYR A 742 9.33 -0.67 -3.82
CA TYR A 742 10.27 -0.08 -4.77
C TYR A 742 10.09 1.43 -5.05
N PRO A 743 8.88 2.03 -4.98
CA PRO A 743 8.73 3.47 -5.17
C PRO A 743 9.40 4.32 -4.08
N GLN A 744 9.75 3.72 -2.93
CA GLN A 744 10.39 4.41 -1.82
C GLN A 744 11.90 4.59 -2.02
N ALA A 745 12.52 3.76 -2.86
CA ALA A 745 13.94 3.85 -3.16
C ALA A 745 14.23 5.14 -3.95
N VAL A 746 15.23 5.90 -3.49
CA VAL A 746 15.70 7.10 -4.20
C VAL A 746 17.00 6.75 -4.91
N ASN A 747 17.01 6.81 -6.24
CA ASN A 747 18.17 6.40 -7.06
C ASN A 747 18.69 4.99 -6.69
N LEU A 748 17.78 4.03 -6.49
CA LEU A 748 18.08 2.65 -6.06
C LEU A 748 18.84 2.59 -4.72
N SER A 749 18.50 3.50 -3.80
CA SER A 749 19.10 3.54 -2.49
C SER A 749 18.10 3.82 -1.38
N HIS A 750 18.44 3.32 -0.18
CA HIS A 750 17.80 3.69 1.06
C HIS A 750 18.80 4.36 2.00
N THR A 751 18.41 5.49 2.59
CA THR A 751 19.25 6.28 3.51
C THR A 751 18.59 6.36 4.89
N PHE A 752 19.40 6.34 5.95
CA PHE A 752 19.01 6.38 7.35
C PHE A 752 19.84 7.44 8.08
N ASP A 753 19.20 8.46 8.65
CA ASP A 753 19.83 9.55 9.41
C ASP A 753 19.61 9.36 10.93
N PHE A 754 20.66 9.13 11.71
CA PHE A 754 20.59 8.99 13.17
C PHE A 754 20.51 10.32 13.93
N GLY A 755 20.40 11.43 13.21
CA GLY A 755 20.25 12.75 13.77
C GLY A 755 21.58 13.43 14.12
N PRO A 756 21.56 14.73 14.41
CA PRO A 756 22.76 15.53 14.61
C PRO A 756 23.56 15.13 15.86
N ASP A 757 22.88 14.61 16.89
CA ASP A 757 23.44 14.31 18.21
C ASP A 757 24.14 12.94 18.30
N PHE A 758 23.93 12.06 17.31
CA PHE A 758 24.38 10.68 17.37
C PHE A 758 25.16 10.26 16.13
N ARG A 759 26.02 9.28 16.32
CA ARG A 759 26.72 8.55 15.25
C ARG A 759 26.67 7.07 15.54
N VAL A 760 26.86 6.24 14.53
CA VAL A 760 26.84 4.78 14.66
C VAL A 760 28.10 4.20 14.06
N SER A 761 28.76 3.31 14.82
CA SER A 761 29.79 2.42 14.31
C SER A 761 29.18 1.06 14.00
N ALA A 762 29.72 0.34 13.02
CA ALA A 762 29.21 -0.96 12.63
C ALA A 762 30.34 -1.93 12.30
N THR A 763 30.15 -3.19 12.65
CA THR A 763 31.08 -4.28 12.32
C THR A 763 30.59 -5.12 11.15
N ARG A 764 29.27 -5.17 10.95
CA ARG A 764 28.59 -5.98 9.93
C ARG A 764 27.20 -5.44 9.68
N PHE A 765 26.65 -5.73 8.50
CA PHE A 765 25.26 -5.50 8.14
C PHE A 765 24.58 -6.79 7.69
N GLY A 766 23.30 -6.95 8.01
CA GLY A 766 22.44 -8.05 7.56
C GLY A 766 21.37 -7.57 6.58
N PHE A 767 20.96 -8.41 5.64
CA PHE A 767 20.01 -8.06 4.60
C PHE A 767 19.14 -9.24 4.21
N GLN A 768 17.91 -8.94 3.81
CA GLN A 768 17.05 -9.91 3.14
C GLN A 768 16.25 -9.24 2.02
N SER A 769 16.10 -9.97 0.92
CA SER A 769 15.24 -9.55 -0.19
C SER A 769 13.83 -10.10 0.02
N ASN A 770 12.87 -9.53 -0.70
CA ASN A 770 11.54 -10.14 -0.76
C ASN A 770 11.57 -11.42 -1.62
N ILE A 771 10.39 -11.87 -2.05
CA ILE A 771 10.22 -13.03 -2.93
C ILE A 771 10.98 -12.94 -4.28
N PHE A 772 11.61 -11.82 -4.61
CA PHE A 772 12.40 -11.60 -5.83
C PHE A 772 13.86 -11.28 -5.49
N ALA A 773 14.73 -12.28 -5.58
CA ALA A 773 16.14 -12.15 -5.20
C ALA A 773 16.91 -11.02 -5.92
N ASP A 774 16.49 -10.64 -7.13
CA ASP A 774 17.11 -9.58 -7.93
C ASP A 774 16.94 -8.18 -7.32
N ARG A 775 15.92 -7.96 -6.48
CA ARG A 775 15.54 -6.63 -5.98
C ARG A 775 16.44 -6.08 -4.88
N LEU A 776 17.33 -6.89 -4.32
CA LEU A 776 18.35 -6.47 -3.35
C LEU A 776 19.78 -6.72 -3.86
N ALA A 777 19.96 -7.67 -4.77
CA ALA A 777 21.26 -8.16 -5.18
C ALA A 777 22.21 -7.04 -5.64
N ASN A 778 23.51 -7.25 -5.41
CA ASN A 778 24.57 -6.33 -5.85
C ASN A 778 24.49 -4.92 -5.22
N SER A 779 24.10 -4.87 -3.94
CA SER A 779 24.04 -3.66 -3.10
C SER A 779 25.19 -3.59 -2.09
N ALA A 780 25.59 -2.38 -1.71
CA ALA A 780 26.63 -2.11 -0.72
C ALA A 780 26.20 -1.01 0.26
N VAL A 781 26.88 -0.94 1.42
CA VAL A 781 26.61 0.07 2.46
C VAL A 781 27.68 1.14 2.48
N TYR A 782 27.23 2.37 2.67
CA TYR A 782 28.04 3.57 2.78
C TYR A 782 27.72 4.32 4.08
N GLY A 783 28.73 4.94 4.67
CA GLY A 783 28.63 5.84 5.82
C GLY A 783 28.93 7.28 5.43
N SER A 784 28.24 8.24 6.05
CA SER A 784 28.50 9.68 5.88
C SER A 784 28.18 10.46 7.15
N ASN A 785 28.79 11.64 7.31
CA ASN A 785 28.48 12.58 8.40
C ASN A 785 27.69 13.81 7.94
N ASP A 786 27.66 14.07 6.63
CA ASP A 786 27.01 15.22 6.01
C ASP A 786 25.91 14.82 5.00
N GLY A 787 25.77 13.52 4.71
CA GLY A 787 24.80 12.98 3.74
C GLY A 787 25.23 13.15 2.27
N LYS A 788 26.42 13.71 2.01
CA LYS A 788 26.93 14.03 0.67
C LYS A 788 28.22 13.28 0.37
N ASP A 789 29.18 13.33 1.28
CA ASP A 789 30.44 12.62 1.15
C ASP A 789 30.30 11.22 1.76
N TRP A 790 30.28 10.21 0.89
CA TRP A 790 29.98 8.83 1.25
C TRP A 790 31.23 7.96 1.21
N THR A 791 31.55 7.33 2.34
CA THR A 791 32.59 6.31 2.44
C THR A 791 31.98 4.93 2.31
N ARG A 792 32.47 4.11 1.37
CA ARG A 792 32.00 2.72 1.23
C ARG A 792 32.52 1.87 2.39
N LEU A 793 31.61 1.27 3.15
CA LEU A 793 31.93 0.50 4.35
C LEU A 793 32.11 -0.98 4.05
N THR A 794 31.31 -1.52 3.12
CA THR A 794 31.33 -2.94 2.79
C THR A 794 32.08 -3.16 1.47
N PRO A 795 33.23 -3.86 1.46
CA PRO A 795 33.97 -4.15 0.23
C PRO A 795 33.23 -5.13 -0.69
N GLY A 796 32.42 -6.01 -0.13
CA GLY A 796 31.53 -6.92 -0.85
C GLY A 796 30.23 -6.27 -1.32
N VAL A 797 29.34 -7.10 -1.88
CA VAL A 797 27.97 -6.74 -2.28
C VAL A 797 26.99 -7.86 -1.89
N THR A 798 25.72 -7.53 -1.68
CA THR A 798 24.66 -8.50 -1.38
C THR A 798 24.53 -9.55 -2.49
N LYS A 799 24.17 -10.77 -2.10
CA LYS A 799 24.05 -11.91 -3.02
C LYS A 799 22.72 -11.88 -3.77
N PHE A 800 22.69 -12.54 -4.93
CA PHE A 800 21.45 -12.86 -5.63
C PHE A 800 20.78 -14.06 -4.93
N THR A 801 20.06 -13.79 -3.85
CA THR A 801 19.34 -14.79 -3.06
C THR A 801 18.21 -14.13 -2.27
N GLN A 802 17.16 -14.90 -1.95
CA GLN A 802 16.13 -14.51 -0.98
C GLN A 802 16.55 -14.80 0.48
N ASP A 803 17.62 -15.59 0.67
CA ASP A 803 18.11 -15.93 2.00
C ASP A 803 18.71 -14.69 2.67
N PHE A 804 18.54 -14.63 4.00
CA PHE A 804 19.25 -13.66 4.81
C PHE A 804 20.76 -13.77 4.57
N ASN A 805 21.42 -12.65 4.26
CA ASN A 805 22.85 -12.62 4.01
C ASN A 805 23.49 -11.39 4.66
N THR A 806 24.77 -11.49 4.97
CA THR A 806 25.51 -10.45 5.68
C THR A 806 26.69 -9.93 4.88
N LEU A 807 27.05 -8.67 5.10
CA LEU A 807 28.28 -8.05 4.63
C LEU A 807 29.08 -7.51 5.81
N ASP A 808 30.34 -7.92 5.94
CA ASP A 808 31.25 -7.36 6.94
C ASP A 808 31.70 -5.95 6.55
N VAL A 809 31.85 -5.08 7.55
CA VAL A 809 32.51 -3.78 7.39
C VAL A 809 34.02 -4.00 7.25
N ASP A 810 34.64 -3.25 6.35
CA ASP A 810 36.09 -3.20 6.18
C ASP A 810 36.75 -3.04 7.57
N PRO A 811 37.68 -3.92 7.98
CA PRO A 811 38.32 -3.85 9.27
C PRO A 811 38.88 -2.45 9.62
N ALA A 812 39.33 -1.67 8.64
CA ALA A 812 39.86 -0.32 8.86
C ALA A 812 38.78 0.73 9.22
N LEU A 813 37.49 0.40 9.04
CA LEU A 813 36.36 1.31 9.22
C LEU A 813 35.42 0.89 10.36
N ARG A 814 35.69 -0.21 11.08
CA ARG A 814 34.79 -0.73 12.14
C ARG A 814 34.63 0.21 13.32
N ASP A 815 35.67 0.97 13.64
CA ASP A 815 35.64 1.97 14.71
C ASP A 815 35.21 3.36 14.22
N ALA A 816 35.02 3.53 12.90
CA ALA A 816 34.55 4.79 12.34
C ALA A 816 33.05 4.97 12.63
N GLN A 817 32.69 6.20 13.00
CA GLN A 817 31.32 6.56 13.40
C GLN A 817 30.68 7.48 12.34
N PHE A 818 29.46 7.14 11.93
CA PHE A 818 28.73 7.86 10.88
C PHE A 818 27.32 8.27 11.33
N ARG A 819 26.84 9.43 10.86
CA ARG A 819 25.47 9.91 11.10
C ARG A 819 24.48 9.22 10.18
N PHE A 820 24.90 9.04 8.94
CA PHE A 820 24.08 8.48 7.89
C PHE A 820 24.61 7.12 7.46
N PHE A 821 23.70 6.18 7.25
CA PHE A 821 23.97 5.00 6.42
C PHE A 821 23.15 5.07 5.14
N LYS A 822 23.73 4.59 4.04
CA LYS A 822 23.05 4.40 2.76
C LYS A 822 23.31 3.00 2.24
N VAL A 823 22.24 2.27 1.96
CA VAL A 823 22.27 1.02 1.18
C VAL A 823 22.02 1.38 -0.28
N GLN A 824 22.98 1.10 -1.14
CA GLN A 824 22.92 1.46 -2.56
C GLN A 824 23.08 0.21 -3.41
N MET A 825 22.12 -0.05 -4.29
CA MET A 825 22.29 -1.02 -5.37
C MET A 825 23.26 -0.43 -6.41
N LEU A 826 24.40 -1.10 -6.61
CA LEU A 826 25.48 -0.59 -7.46
C LEU A 826 25.21 -0.84 -8.95
N LYS A 827 24.59 -1.98 -9.23
CA LYS A 827 24.16 -2.36 -10.57
C LYS A 827 23.04 -3.36 -10.47
N GLN A 828 21.96 -3.11 -11.18
CA GLN A 828 20.88 -4.08 -11.31
C GLN A 828 21.32 -5.28 -12.14
N LEU A 829 20.77 -6.42 -11.74
CA LEU A 829 20.91 -7.68 -12.45
C LEU A 829 19.59 -7.98 -13.18
N PRO A 830 19.62 -8.82 -14.22
CA PRO A 830 18.41 -9.29 -14.87
C PRO A 830 17.42 -9.92 -13.87
N ASP A 831 16.14 -9.60 -14.01
CA ASP A 831 15.08 -10.11 -13.14
C ASP A 831 14.86 -11.62 -13.31
N VAL A 832 14.40 -12.27 -12.25
CA VAL A 832 14.20 -13.73 -12.22
C VAL A 832 13.12 -14.25 -13.18
N LEU A 833 12.15 -13.40 -13.56
CA LEU A 833 11.00 -13.79 -14.37
C LEU A 833 11.33 -13.80 -15.87
N TYR A 834 11.88 -12.69 -16.36
CA TYR A 834 12.03 -12.41 -17.79
C TYR A 834 13.49 -12.20 -18.22
N GLY A 835 14.42 -12.11 -17.27
CA GLY A 835 15.83 -11.88 -17.57
C GLY A 835 16.10 -10.49 -18.15
N ILE A 836 15.32 -9.48 -17.77
CA ILE A 836 15.52 -8.08 -18.18
C ILE A 836 15.77 -7.18 -16.95
N VAL A 837 16.31 -5.99 -17.18
CA VAL A 837 16.57 -5.02 -16.10
C VAL A 837 15.35 -4.11 -15.92
N ARG A 838 14.79 -4.02 -14.70
CA ARG A 838 13.49 -3.37 -14.43
C ARG A 838 13.51 -2.10 -13.59
N ASN A 839 14.65 -1.69 -13.05
CA ASN A 839 14.78 -0.52 -12.17
C ASN A 839 14.02 -0.59 -10.85
N VAL A 840 14.12 -1.73 -10.16
CA VAL A 840 13.42 -2.02 -8.89
C VAL A 840 14.44 -2.29 -7.78
N PHE A 841 14.24 -1.68 -6.60
CA PHE A 841 15.04 -1.91 -5.40
C PHE A 841 14.14 -2.05 -4.18
N GLU A 842 14.16 -3.22 -3.52
CA GLU A 842 13.34 -3.55 -2.35
C GLU A 842 14.14 -4.42 -1.37
N MET A 843 13.91 -4.20 -0.08
CA MET A 843 14.50 -4.95 1.02
C MET A 843 13.43 -5.27 2.05
N THR A 844 13.48 -6.47 2.61
CA THR A 844 12.61 -6.88 3.72
C THR A 844 13.32 -6.69 5.04
N GLU A 845 14.61 -7.03 5.12
CA GLU A 845 15.43 -6.80 6.31
C GLU A 845 16.66 -5.95 5.99
N PHE A 846 17.07 -5.11 6.94
CA PHE A 846 18.33 -4.39 7.02
C PHE A 846 18.81 -4.28 8.47
N HIS A 847 19.79 -5.08 8.87
CA HIS A 847 20.28 -5.13 10.25
C HIS A 847 21.64 -4.44 10.38
N ILE A 848 21.85 -3.71 11.49
CA ILE A 848 23.11 -3.03 11.80
C ILE A 848 23.72 -3.66 13.05
N TYR A 849 24.80 -4.44 12.90
CA TYR A 849 25.53 -4.99 14.05
C TYR A 849 26.60 -3.98 14.49
N GLY A 850 26.25 -3.14 15.46
CA GLY A 850 27.05 -1.99 15.83
C GLY A 850 26.51 -1.23 17.04
N GLU A 851 27.19 -0.13 17.35
CA GLU A 851 26.93 0.70 18.52
C GLU A 851 26.60 2.13 18.07
N ARG A 852 25.59 2.73 18.69
CA ARG A 852 25.31 4.16 18.59
C ARG A 852 26.10 4.89 19.68
N HIS A 853 26.50 6.13 19.38
CA HIS A 853 27.36 6.95 20.23
C HIS A 853 26.79 8.36 20.30
N GLU A 854 26.71 8.94 21.49
CA GLU A 854 26.43 10.36 21.67
C GLU A 854 27.70 11.18 21.45
N ILE A 855 27.66 12.19 20.58
CA ILE A 855 28.87 12.92 20.20
C ILE A 855 29.08 14.25 20.96
N GLY A 856 28.20 14.55 21.91
CA GLY A 856 28.27 15.79 22.70
C GLY A 856 27.97 17.06 21.90
N ASN A 857 27.11 16.98 20.89
CA ASN A 857 26.73 18.14 20.09
C ASN A 857 26.03 19.22 20.95
N LEU A 858 26.60 20.43 20.96
CA LEU A 858 26.07 21.60 21.67
C LEU A 858 25.22 22.53 20.79
N VAL A 859 25.08 22.28 19.49
CA VAL A 859 24.13 23.02 18.65
C VAL A 859 22.75 22.40 18.79
N LYS A 860 21.79 23.20 19.23
CA LYS A 860 20.39 22.82 19.35
C LYS A 860 19.66 22.95 18.01
N ALA A 861 19.90 24.04 17.29
CA ALA A 861 19.23 24.29 16.03
C ALA A 861 20.11 25.06 15.04
N THR A 862 19.94 24.77 13.75
CA THR A 862 20.53 25.49 12.62
C THR A 862 19.44 25.70 11.56
N SER A 863 19.31 26.93 11.06
CA SER A 863 18.37 27.27 9.99
C SER A 863 19.03 28.17 8.95
N ILE A 864 18.53 28.11 7.72
CA ILE A 864 18.90 29.03 6.63
C ILE A 864 17.69 29.75 6.07
N ALA A 865 17.90 31.00 5.68
CA ALA A 865 16.95 31.78 4.93
C ALA A 865 17.67 32.70 3.94
N SER A 866 16.92 33.21 2.96
CA SER A 866 17.38 34.32 2.14
C SER A 866 16.16 35.13 1.74
N SER A 867 16.20 36.44 1.97
CA SER A 867 15.13 37.35 1.51
C SER A 867 15.08 37.49 -0.02
N GLN A 868 16.10 36.98 -0.72
CA GLN A 868 16.23 37.03 -2.17
C GLN A 868 15.63 35.77 -2.85
N ALA A 869 15.25 34.77 -2.05
CA ALA A 869 14.81 33.49 -2.58
C ALA A 869 13.41 33.55 -3.21
N ILE A 870 13.24 32.90 -4.37
CA ILE A 870 11.95 32.65 -5.00
C ILE A 870 11.69 31.15 -4.95
N ALA A 871 10.66 30.71 -4.21
CA ALA A 871 10.39 29.30 -3.93
C ALA A 871 11.65 28.52 -3.49
N GLY A 872 12.44 29.12 -2.58
CA GLY A 872 13.66 28.52 -2.04
C GLY A 872 14.88 28.57 -2.97
N LYS A 873 14.76 29.08 -4.20
CA LYS A 873 15.92 29.29 -5.08
C LYS A 873 16.53 30.68 -4.91
N ILE A 874 17.86 30.73 -4.82
CA ILE A 874 18.70 31.93 -4.88
C ILE A 874 19.64 31.88 -6.09
N MET A 875 20.26 33.01 -6.42
CA MET A 875 21.24 33.14 -7.51
C MET A 875 22.66 33.34 -6.99
N THR A 876 23.63 33.16 -7.88
CA THR A 876 25.02 33.58 -7.59
C THR A 876 25.05 35.07 -7.25
N GLY A 877 25.69 35.42 -6.13
CA GLY A 877 25.76 36.77 -5.58
C GLY A 877 24.74 37.07 -4.50
N ASP A 878 23.75 36.21 -4.29
CA ASP A 878 22.77 36.34 -3.20
C ASP A 878 23.38 35.97 -1.84
N THR A 879 22.70 36.40 -0.77
CA THR A 879 23.12 36.16 0.61
C THR A 879 22.25 35.09 1.27
N VAL A 880 22.88 34.17 1.98
CA VAL A 880 22.24 33.21 2.88
C VAL A 880 22.44 33.65 4.32
N ASP A 881 21.33 33.89 5.02
CA ASP A 881 21.31 34.15 6.45
C ASP A 881 21.22 32.83 7.19
N VAL A 882 22.24 32.55 8.02
CA VAL A 882 22.32 31.36 8.87
C VAL A 882 22.04 31.77 10.31
N SER A 883 21.11 31.06 10.96
CA SER A 883 20.88 31.17 12.40
C SER A 883 21.27 29.88 13.09
N VAL A 884 21.97 29.99 14.22
CA VAL A 884 22.41 28.86 15.03
C VAL A 884 22.03 29.12 16.49
N THR A 885 21.35 28.16 17.11
CA THR A 885 21.03 28.19 18.55
C THR A 885 21.78 27.07 19.25
N ALA A 886 22.52 27.39 20.31
CA ALA A 886 23.25 26.42 21.11
C ALA A 886 22.44 25.93 22.33
N LYS A 887 22.72 24.71 22.81
CA LYS A 887 22.15 24.12 24.05
C LYS A 887 22.69 24.82 25.30
N LYS A 888 23.92 25.31 25.24
CA LYS A 888 24.65 26.07 26.26
C LYS A 888 25.54 27.11 25.56
N PRO A 889 26.03 28.16 26.25
CA PRO A 889 26.94 29.11 25.64
C PRO A 889 28.17 28.44 25.00
N ILE A 890 28.43 28.75 23.73
CA ILE A 890 29.59 28.30 22.94
C ILE A 890 30.41 29.51 22.46
N GLN A 891 31.55 29.28 21.82
CA GLN A 891 32.47 30.34 21.38
C GLN A 891 32.95 30.11 19.94
N GLN A 892 33.45 31.18 19.31
CA GLN A 892 34.09 31.15 17.98
C GLN A 892 33.32 30.39 16.89
N VAL A 893 32.00 30.63 16.78
CA VAL A 893 31.17 29.96 15.78
C VAL A 893 31.53 30.43 14.37
N THR A 894 31.81 29.48 13.48
CA THR A 894 31.92 29.70 12.03
C THR A 894 30.91 28.86 11.29
N VAL A 895 30.29 29.45 10.27
CA VAL A 895 29.38 28.75 9.37
C VAL A 895 30.02 28.64 8.00
N THR A 896 29.95 27.47 7.39
CA THR A 896 30.38 27.25 6.01
C THR A 896 29.14 26.95 5.17
N VAL A 897 28.80 27.85 4.25
CA VAL A 897 27.63 27.74 3.37
C VAL A 897 28.12 27.52 1.95
N GLN A 898 27.82 26.36 1.37
CA GLN A 898 28.23 25.98 0.01
C GLN A 898 29.73 26.24 -0.28
N GLY A 899 30.59 25.89 0.68
CA GLY A 899 32.05 26.08 0.59
C GLY A 899 32.57 27.47 0.99
N VAL A 900 31.68 28.43 1.27
CA VAL A 900 32.06 29.79 1.72
C VAL A 900 31.94 29.88 3.24
N THR A 901 33.06 30.13 3.92
CA THR A 901 33.10 30.24 5.38
C THR A 901 32.95 31.68 5.86
N ALA A 902 32.09 31.92 6.85
CA ALA A 902 31.90 33.19 7.54
C ALA A 902 31.91 33.01 9.06
N LYS A 903 32.33 34.04 9.79
CA LYS A 903 32.20 34.08 11.25
C LYS A 903 30.77 34.47 11.63
N ALA A 904 30.17 33.74 12.56
CA ALA A 904 28.89 34.10 13.14
C ALA A 904 29.10 35.05 14.33
N ASN A 905 28.09 35.86 14.64
CA ASN A 905 28.10 36.81 15.74
C ASN A 905 27.00 36.47 16.75
N SER A 906 27.27 36.66 18.03
CA SER A 906 26.31 36.46 19.13
C SER A 906 26.53 37.48 20.24
N ALA A 907 25.43 37.84 20.92
CA ALA A 907 25.45 38.70 22.10
C ALA A 907 25.43 37.90 23.43
N ASP A 908 24.91 36.67 23.40
CA ASP A 908 24.67 35.83 24.60
C ASP A 908 25.45 34.51 24.58
N GLY A 909 26.21 34.24 23.51
CA GLY A 909 26.92 32.98 23.29
C GLY A 909 26.01 31.80 22.93
N VAL A 910 24.70 32.02 22.83
CA VAL A 910 23.68 31.00 22.60
C VAL A 910 23.04 31.17 21.23
N ASN A 911 22.65 32.38 20.86
CA ASN A 911 22.02 32.69 19.59
C ASN A 911 23.03 33.38 18.67
N TRP A 912 23.36 32.73 17.57
CA TRP A 912 24.38 33.14 16.61
C TRP A 912 23.77 33.37 15.24
N THR A 913 24.23 34.42 14.56
CA THR A 913 23.80 34.73 13.19
C THR A 913 25.00 35.02 12.30
N ALA A 914 24.95 34.56 11.05
CA ALA A 914 25.91 34.95 10.01
C ALA A 914 25.18 35.20 8.70
N ALA A 915 25.64 36.17 7.93
CA ALA A 915 25.20 36.43 6.56
C ALA A 915 26.33 36.03 5.61
N VAL A 916 26.06 35.10 4.70
CA VAL A 916 27.07 34.52 3.79
C VAL A 916 26.69 34.82 2.36
N LYS A 917 27.47 35.68 1.70
CA LYS A 917 27.30 35.99 0.28
C LYS A 917 27.93 34.88 -0.57
N LEU A 918 27.17 34.33 -1.51
CA LEU A 918 27.57 33.19 -2.33
C LEU A 918 27.97 33.64 -3.74
N ASP A 919 29.22 34.08 -3.90
CA ASP A 919 29.77 34.46 -5.21
C ASP A 919 30.49 33.27 -5.87
N ASN A 920 30.18 32.97 -7.14
CA ASN A 920 30.81 31.93 -7.96
C ASN A 920 30.90 30.53 -7.33
N VAL A 921 29.85 30.12 -6.62
CA VAL A 921 29.75 28.76 -6.03
C VAL A 921 29.07 27.79 -7.00
N SER A 922 29.27 26.49 -6.80
CA SER A 922 28.60 25.47 -7.61
C SER A 922 27.08 25.46 -7.35
N SER A 923 26.28 25.34 -8.41
CA SER A 923 24.84 25.17 -8.31
C SER A 923 24.46 23.90 -7.54
N GLY A 924 23.26 23.90 -6.96
CA GLY A 924 22.74 22.78 -6.18
C GLY A 924 22.09 23.17 -4.86
N ASP A 925 21.64 22.16 -4.11
CA ASP A 925 21.14 22.34 -2.75
C ASP A 925 22.21 22.92 -1.83
N ILE A 926 21.88 24.01 -1.15
CA ILE A 926 22.78 24.71 -0.22
C ILE A 926 23.13 23.80 0.95
N GLN A 927 24.43 23.57 1.11
CA GLN A 927 24.99 22.86 2.25
C GLN A 927 25.41 23.84 3.34
N VAL A 928 25.18 23.49 4.60
CA VAL A 928 25.65 24.25 5.76
C VAL A 928 26.43 23.35 6.70
N ALA A 929 27.57 23.84 7.17
CA ALA A 929 28.30 23.28 8.29
C ALA A 929 28.52 24.35 9.36
N VAL A 930 28.47 23.96 10.63
CA VAL A 930 28.71 24.83 11.78
C VAL A 930 29.84 24.24 12.62
N ASP A 931 30.91 25.02 12.76
CA ASP A 931 32.04 24.72 13.64
C ASP A 931 32.03 25.69 14.83
N TYR A 932 32.43 25.21 16.00
CA TYR A 932 32.45 26.01 17.24
C TYR A 932 33.46 25.46 18.25
N LEU A 933 33.77 26.29 19.25
CA LEU A 933 34.44 25.88 20.47
C LEU A 933 33.44 25.80 21.63
N ASP A 934 33.60 24.84 22.52
CA ASP A 934 32.86 24.78 23.77
C ASP A 934 33.31 25.88 24.77
N ALA A 935 32.73 25.88 25.97
CA ALA A 935 33.05 26.85 27.01
C ALA A 935 34.51 26.78 27.48
N ASP A 936 35.16 25.61 27.35
CA ASP A 936 36.54 25.36 27.74
C ASP A 936 37.54 25.61 26.59
N GLY A 937 37.04 26.02 25.41
CA GLY A 937 37.85 26.34 24.24
C GLY A 937 38.25 25.12 23.41
N LYS A 938 37.63 23.94 23.65
CA LYS A 938 37.85 22.74 22.84
C LYS A 938 36.90 22.75 21.63
N ALA A 939 37.38 22.29 20.48
CA ALA A 939 36.56 22.16 19.29
C ALA A 939 35.40 21.18 19.53
N GLY A 940 34.18 21.67 19.28
CA GLY A 940 32.98 20.84 19.22
C GLY A 940 32.91 20.03 17.93
N GLN A 941 31.92 19.15 17.84
CA GLN A 941 31.66 18.39 16.61
C GLN A 941 31.01 19.30 15.56
N THR A 942 31.50 19.23 14.33
CA THR A 942 30.91 19.94 13.20
C THR A 942 29.46 19.48 12.99
N VAL A 943 28.55 20.44 12.90
CA VAL A 943 27.13 20.17 12.66
C VAL A 943 26.80 20.44 11.21
N TYR A 944 26.28 19.42 10.53
CA TYR A 944 25.93 19.48 9.12
C TYR A 944 24.41 19.60 8.92
N GLY A 945 24.04 20.42 7.94
CA GLY A 945 22.66 20.66 7.54
C GLY A 945 21.88 21.54 8.51
N THR A 946 20.59 21.67 8.22
CA THR A 946 19.62 22.39 9.05
C THR A 946 18.86 21.41 9.93
N THR A 947 18.38 21.88 11.07
CA THR A 947 17.60 21.08 12.02
C THR A 947 16.10 21.34 11.91
N ASP A 948 15.71 22.47 11.31
CA ASP A 948 14.32 22.88 11.14
C ASP A 948 13.74 22.52 9.76
N GLY A 949 14.53 21.87 8.90
CA GLY A 949 14.15 21.49 7.55
C GLY A 949 14.19 22.63 6.53
N SER A 950 14.71 23.82 6.90
CA SER A 950 14.95 24.90 5.95
C SER A 950 15.93 24.46 4.85
N LYS A 951 15.61 24.81 3.60
CA LYS A 951 16.38 24.45 2.40
C LYS A 951 16.45 25.63 1.45
N LEU A 952 17.58 25.78 0.78
CA LEU A 952 17.76 26.69 -0.34
C LEU A 952 18.46 25.95 -1.48
N TYR A 953 18.18 26.36 -2.71
CA TYR A 953 18.83 25.87 -3.91
C TYR A 953 19.51 27.05 -4.61
N ILE A 954 20.78 26.93 -5.00
CA ILE A 954 21.46 27.99 -5.76
C ILE A 954 21.63 27.58 -7.22
N ALA A 955 21.16 28.43 -8.12
CA ALA A 955 21.39 28.31 -9.56
C ALA A 955 21.13 29.64 -10.26
N GLY A 956 21.68 29.81 -11.46
CA GLY A 956 21.60 31.04 -12.21
C GLY A 956 22.67 32.07 -11.84
N ASP A 957 23.19 32.73 -12.86
CA ASP A 957 24.06 33.90 -12.77
C ASP A 957 23.29 35.16 -13.20
N PRO A 958 23.05 36.13 -12.31
CA PRO A 958 22.37 37.37 -12.65
C PRO A 958 23.00 38.13 -13.84
N ALA A 959 24.29 37.97 -14.09
CA ALA A 959 24.98 38.60 -15.22
C ALA A 959 24.51 38.08 -16.59
N HIS A 960 23.99 36.85 -16.63
CA HIS A 960 23.52 36.17 -17.84
C HIS A 960 21.99 36.05 -17.87
N PHE A 961 21.27 36.65 -16.91
CA PHE A 961 19.82 36.55 -16.83
C PHE A 961 19.12 37.28 -17.99
N ILE A 962 18.21 36.60 -18.67
CA ILE A 962 17.44 37.14 -19.78
C ILE A 962 16.03 37.48 -19.28
N ASP A 963 15.72 38.77 -19.21
CA ASP A 963 14.42 39.28 -18.82
C ASP A 963 13.41 39.14 -19.97
N VAL A 964 12.88 37.93 -20.15
CA VAL A 964 11.96 37.56 -21.24
C VAL A 964 10.76 38.49 -21.30
N ALA A 965 10.19 38.86 -20.14
CA ALA A 965 9.03 39.73 -20.06
C ALA A 965 9.28 41.13 -20.66
N LYS A 966 10.53 41.62 -20.62
CA LYS A 966 10.93 42.88 -21.26
C LYS A 966 11.44 42.74 -22.68
N LEU A 967 12.05 41.60 -23.01
CA LEU A 967 12.84 41.44 -24.23
C LEU A 967 12.12 40.69 -25.35
N ALA A 968 11.04 39.98 -25.04
CA ALA A 968 10.36 39.12 -26.00
C ALA A 968 8.82 39.25 -25.93
N THR A 969 8.19 38.85 -27.03
CA THR A 969 6.74 38.58 -27.05
C THR A 969 6.50 37.13 -26.66
N VAL A 970 5.65 36.89 -25.66
CA VAL A 970 5.29 35.53 -25.23
C VAL A 970 3.87 35.21 -25.65
N THR A 971 3.65 34.08 -26.31
CA THR A 971 2.32 33.63 -26.75
C THR A 971 2.13 32.16 -26.44
N ALA A 972 1.02 31.82 -25.79
CA ALA A 972 0.63 30.45 -25.51
C ALA A 972 -0.21 29.85 -26.65
N SER A 973 -0.26 28.53 -26.70
CA SER A 973 -1.11 27.79 -27.65
C SER A 973 -2.61 27.91 -27.36
N ASP A 974 -3.00 28.32 -26.15
CA ASP A 974 -4.39 28.50 -25.73
C ASP A 974 -4.46 29.51 -24.56
N LYS A 975 -5.67 29.89 -24.15
CA LYS A 975 -5.94 30.79 -23.01
C LYS A 975 -5.96 30.03 -21.67
N GLN A 976 -5.88 30.77 -20.55
CA GLN A 976 -5.90 30.23 -19.18
C GLN A 976 -7.25 29.58 -18.80
N TRP A 977 -7.21 28.52 -17.99
CA TRP A 977 -8.33 27.80 -17.38
C TRP A 977 -8.53 28.22 -15.90
N PRO A 978 -9.77 28.22 -15.36
CA PRO A 978 -11.05 28.02 -16.04
C PRO A 978 -11.65 29.33 -16.60
N GLY A 979 -12.33 29.25 -17.76
CA GLY A 979 -13.24 30.32 -18.23
C GLY A 979 -12.61 31.51 -18.98
N ASN A 980 -12.98 32.74 -18.58
CA ASN A 980 -12.51 34.02 -19.16
C ASN A 980 -11.16 34.47 -18.55
N GLY A 981 -10.24 33.53 -18.31
CA GLY A 981 -8.91 33.82 -17.81
C GLY A 981 -8.08 34.66 -18.79
N LYS A 982 -6.78 34.83 -18.51
CA LYS A 982 -5.83 35.53 -19.38
C LYS A 982 -5.86 34.99 -20.81
N GLY A 983 -5.78 35.90 -21.78
CA GLY A 983 -5.67 35.55 -23.20
C GLY A 983 -4.40 34.76 -23.50
N ALA A 984 -4.36 34.10 -24.65
CA ALA A 984 -3.17 33.36 -25.10
C ALA A 984 -1.92 34.27 -25.23
N ASP A 985 -2.12 35.56 -25.48
CA ASP A 985 -1.12 36.63 -25.55
C ASP A 985 -0.70 37.19 -24.18
N GLU A 986 -1.39 36.81 -23.09
CA GLU A 986 -1.12 37.31 -21.74
C GLU A 986 -0.64 36.22 -20.78
N VAL A 987 -1.17 35.00 -20.93
CA VAL A 987 -0.94 33.90 -19.98
C VAL A 987 0.51 33.45 -19.92
N GLY A 988 1.23 33.49 -21.04
CA GLY A 988 2.63 33.08 -21.09
C GLY A 988 3.55 33.96 -20.25
N TYR A 989 3.17 35.21 -19.98
CA TYR A 989 3.95 36.11 -19.13
C TYR A 989 3.90 35.74 -17.65
N LEU A 990 2.94 34.92 -17.21
CA LEU A 990 2.90 34.38 -15.84
C LEU A 990 4.10 33.47 -15.55
N LEU A 991 4.74 32.91 -16.57
CA LEU A 991 5.93 32.07 -16.39
C LEU A 991 7.20 32.91 -16.17
N PHE A 992 7.14 34.23 -16.29
CA PHE A 992 8.32 35.11 -16.29
C PHE A 992 8.10 36.36 -15.42
N ASP A 993 7.18 36.31 -14.45
CA ASP A 993 6.84 37.45 -13.59
C ASP A 993 7.58 37.43 -12.25
N ARG A 994 8.37 36.37 -12.01
CA ARG A 994 9.16 36.11 -10.81
C ARG A 994 8.29 35.91 -9.56
N ASP A 995 7.07 35.41 -9.73
CA ASP A 995 6.15 35.08 -8.64
C ASP A 995 5.78 33.59 -8.67
N ALA A 996 6.34 32.81 -7.74
CA ALA A 996 6.01 31.39 -7.61
C ALA A 996 4.54 31.09 -7.32
N ALA A 997 3.73 32.09 -6.93
CA ALA A 997 2.30 31.93 -6.70
C ALA A 997 1.44 32.05 -7.98
N THR A 998 1.98 32.62 -9.06
CA THR A 998 1.34 32.66 -10.38
C THR A 998 1.73 31.41 -11.18
N TYR A 999 0.94 31.08 -12.22
CA TYR A 999 1.21 29.91 -13.07
C TYR A 999 0.36 29.90 -14.34
N GLY A 1000 0.90 29.26 -15.38
CA GLY A 1000 0.15 28.80 -16.53
C GLY A 1000 -0.77 27.62 -16.18
N ASP A 1001 -1.98 27.61 -16.73
CA ASP A 1001 -2.94 26.50 -16.70
C ASP A 1001 -3.81 26.64 -17.96
N LEU A 1002 -3.39 26.06 -19.08
CA LEU A 1002 -4.00 26.22 -20.39
C LEU A 1002 -5.27 25.35 -20.54
N ASN A 1003 -6.23 25.77 -21.36
CA ASN A 1003 -7.41 24.94 -21.64
C ASN A 1003 -7.07 23.68 -22.47
N SER A 1004 -5.97 23.70 -23.23
CA SER A 1004 -5.46 22.58 -23.99
C SER A 1004 -4.34 21.86 -23.23
N GLY A 1005 -4.30 20.53 -23.34
CA GLY A 1005 -3.33 19.66 -22.67
C GLY A 1005 -2.24 19.14 -23.63
N THR A 1006 -2.48 17.97 -24.23
CA THR A 1006 -1.50 17.31 -25.10
C THR A 1006 -1.00 18.20 -26.24
N GLY A 1007 0.30 18.44 -26.29
CA GLY A 1007 0.95 19.24 -27.32
C GLY A 1007 0.85 20.75 -27.11
N ALA A 1008 0.29 21.21 -25.99
CA ALA A 1008 0.29 22.63 -25.62
C ALA A 1008 1.72 23.19 -25.54
N TYR A 1009 1.86 24.49 -25.77
CA TYR A 1009 3.15 25.16 -25.77
C TYR A 1009 3.08 26.65 -25.45
N TYR A 1010 4.23 27.22 -25.10
CA TYR A 1010 4.50 28.65 -25.06
C TYR A 1010 5.60 28.98 -26.08
N VAL A 1011 5.42 30.02 -26.90
CA VAL A 1011 6.43 30.56 -27.82
C VAL A 1011 6.92 31.89 -27.29
N ILE A 1012 8.23 32.09 -27.36
CA ILE A 1012 8.95 33.30 -26.97
C ILE A 1012 9.63 33.83 -28.24
N ASP A 1013 9.19 34.98 -28.76
CA ASP A 1013 9.79 35.67 -29.92
C ASP A 1013 10.59 36.89 -29.47
N PHE A 1014 11.91 36.83 -29.62
CA PHE A 1014 12.83 37.95 -29.30
C PHE A 1014 12.82 39.06 -30.36
N GLY A 1015 12.08 38.89 -31.46
CA GLY A 1015 11.93 39.86 -32.53
C GLY A 1015 12.99 39.73 -33.62
N ALA A 1016 12.77 40.45 -34.72
CA ALA A 1016 13.57 40.28 -35.94
C ALA A 1016 15.04 40.72 -35.84
N HIS A 1017 15.42 41.41 -34.77
CA HIS A 1017 16.75 42.00 -34.58
C HIS A 1017 17.48 41.45 -33.35
N ALA A 1018 16.93 40.40 -32.71
CA ALA A 1018 17.56 39.79 -31.55
C ALA A 1018 17.50 38.27 -31.66
N THR A 1019 18.60 37.63 -31.28
CA THR A 1019 18.67 36.18 -31.12
C THR A 1019 19.30 35.85 -29.78
N VAL A 1020 18.84 34.77 -29.16
CA VAL A 1020 19.28 34.31 -27.85
C VAL A 1020 20.00 32.99 -27.97
N ARG A 1021 21.09 32.81 -27.22
CA ARG A 1021 21.71 31.52 -26.98
C ARG A 1021 21.51 31.14 -25.51
N PRO A 1022 20.53 30.26 -25.21
CA PRO A 1022 20.35 29.72 -23.87
C PRO A 1022 21.58 28.93 -23.42
N GLU A 1023 21.94 29.10 -22.15
CA GLU A 1023 23.02 28.36 -21.48
C GLU A 1023 22.44 27.51 -20.34
N GLU A 1024 21.42 28.03 -19.64
CA GLU A 1024 20.71 27.35 -18.55
C GLU A 1024 19.23 27.72 -18.60
N VAL A 1025 18.35 26.75 -18.33
CA VAL A 1025 16.91 26.99 -18.11
C VAL A 1025 16.50 26.38 -16.79
N LEU A 1026 15.86 27.18 -15.95
CA LEU A 1026 15.30 26.75 -14.68
C LEU A 1026 13.78 26.74 -14.76
N LEU A 1027 13.16 25.63 -14.37
CA LEU A 1027 11.72 25.42 -14.43
C LEU A 1027 11.15 25.19 -13.03
N LEU A 1028 10.14 25.96 -12.65
CA LEU A 1028 9.36 25.74 -11.42
C LEU A 1028 7.97 25.22 -11.79
N PRO A 1029 7.62 23.97 -11.43
CA PRO A 1029 6.32 23.42 -11.73
C PRO A 1029 5.24 24.04 -10.84
N ARG A 1030 4.00 24.07 -11.32
CA ARG A 1030 2.85 24.48 -10.52
C ARG A 1030 2.72 23.61 -9.28
N ALA A 1031 2.76 24.23 -8.09
CA ALA A 1031 2.84 23.51 -6.82
C ALA A 1031 1.69 22.50 -6.56
N SER A 1032 0.48 22.78 -7.06
CA SER A 1032 -0.68 21.89 -6.87
C SER A 1032 -0.70 20.67 -7.81
N HIS A 1033 0.03 20.72 -8.93
CA HIS A 1033 0.05 19.65 -9.94
C HIS A 1033 1.46 19.43 -10.53
N PRO A 1034 2.50 19.25 -9.69
CA PRO A 1034 3.88 19.34 -10.14
C PRO A 1034 4.24 18.29 -11.19
N GLN A 1035 3.65 17.09 -11.09
CA GLN A 1035 3.90 15.97 -12.00
C GLN A 1035 3.50 16.27 -13.45
N ARG A 1036 2.62 17.26 -13.69
CA ARG A 1036 2.23 17.67 -15.05
C ARG A 1036 3.36 18.36 -15.81
N ALA A 1037 4.39 18.85 -15.12
CA ALA A 1037 5.57 19.41 -15.76
C ALA A 1037 6.52 18.34 -16.34
N ASN A 1038 6.36 17.07 -15.96
CA ASN A 1038 7.18 16.00 -16.53
C ASN A 1038 6.91 15.85 -18.03
N GLY A 1039 7.98 15.73 -18.82
CA GLY A 1039 7.94 15.64 -20.28
C GLY A 1039 8.20 16.97 -21.00
N ILE A 1040 8.31 18.10 -20.28
CA ILE A 1040 8.65 19.40 -20.86
C ILE A 1040 10.02 19.39 -21.50
N VAL A 1041 10.10 19.97 -22.69
CA VAL A 1041 11.31 20.24 -23.46
C VAL A 1041 11.30 21.71 -23.87
N VAL A 1042 12.47 22.36 -23.78
CA VAL A 1042 12.69 23.69 -24.37
C VAL A 1042 13.32 23.50 -25.75
N GLN A 1043 12.81 24.23 -26.74
CA GLN A 1043 13.22 24.14 -28.13
C GLN A 1043 13.64 25.50 -28.69
N GLY A 1044 14.57 25.50 -29.64
CA GLY A 1044 15.02 26.69 -30.37
C GLY A 1044 14.63 26.66 -31.85
N SER A 1045 14.34 27.83 -32.42
CA SER A 1045 14.05 28.01 -33.85
C SER A 1045 14.47 29.39 -34.37
N ASN A 1046 14.76 29.50 -35.67
CA ASN A 1046 15.00 30.77 -36.37
C ASN A 1046 13.89 31.13 -37.37
N ASP A 1047 12.97 30.21 -37.67
CA ASP A 1047 11.86 30.40 -38.63
C ASP A 1047 10.47 30.14 -38.02
N ALA A 1048 10.42 29.75 -36.73
CA ALA A 1048 9.23 29.32 -36.00
C ALA A 1048 8.51 28.07 -36.58
N GLN A 1049 9.14 27.37 -37.53
CA GLN A 1049 8.60 26.18 -38.19
C GLN A 1049 9.43 24.94 -37.85
N THR A 1050 10.75 25.06 -37.92
CA THR A 1050 11.70 24.01 -37.60
C THR A 1050 12.23 24.22 -36.19
N TRP A 1051 12.09 23.22 -35.33
CA TRP A 1051 12.40 23.30 -33.90
C TRP A 1051 13.45 22.26 -33.52
N THR A 1052 14.45 22.69 -32.75
CA THR A 1052 15.51 21.82 -32.22
C THR A 1052 15.34 21.71 -30.72
N ASP A 1053 15.28 20.49 -30.19
CA ASP A 1053 15.28 20.23 -28.75
C ASP A 1053 16.59 20.70 -28.13
N LEU A 1054 16.48 21.61 -27.16
CA LEU A 1054 17.60 22.18 -26.40
C LEU A 1054 17.75 21.53 -25.04
N THR A 1055 16.70 20.92 -24.48
CA THR A 1055 16.77 20.18 -23.21
C THR A 1055 16.32 18.74 -23.41
N LYS A 1056 16.66 17.88 -22.43
CA LYS A 1056 15.97 16.59 -22.31
C LYS A 1056 14.56 16.81 -21.75
N PRO A 1057 13.64 15.83 -21.92
CA PRO A 1057 12.35 15.87 -21.25
C PRO A 1057 12.52 15.93 -19.72
N LEU A 1058 11.85 16.87 -19.07
CA LEU A 1058 11.85 17.00 -17.62
C LEU A 1058 11.29 15.73 -16.97
N THR A 1059 11.89 15.27 -15.86
CA THR A 1059 11.40 14.12 -15.08
C THR A 1059 11.51 14.41 -13.59
N GLY A 1060 10.60 13.83 -12.80
CA GLY A 1060 10.66 13.92 -11.33
C GLY A 1060 10.29 15.29 -10.75
N ALA A 1061 9.48 16.10 -11.43
CA ALA A 1061 9.05 17.41 -10.94
C ALA A 1061 8.36 17.33 -9.55
N VAL A 1062 8.74 18.21 -8.62
CA VAL A 1062 8.22 18.28 -7.25
C VAL A 1062 7.64 19.66 -6.96
N ALA A 1063 6.60 19.74 -6.15
CA ALA A 1063 6.00 21.02 -5.76
C ALA A 1063 7.03 21.93 -5.09
N ASN A 1064 7.05 23.21 -5.48
CA ASN A 1064 7.96 24.24 -4.94
C ASN A 1064 9.46 23.92 -5.08
N ALA A 1065 9.85 23.07 -6.04
CA ALA A 1065 11.23 22.74 -6.29
C ALA A 1065 11.61 23.11 -7.73
N TRP A 1066 12.71 23.85 -7.87
CA TRP A 1066 13.24 24.23 -9.17
C TRP A 1066 13.94 23.05 -9.83
N SER A 1067 13.76 22.93 -11.14
CA SER A 1067 14.46 21.96 -11.99
C SER A 1067 15.44 22.69 -12.89
N ASP A 1068 16.71 22.34 -12.76
CA ASP A 1068 17.79 22.88 -13.58
C ASP A 1068 17.98 22.02 -14.84
N GLN A 1069 17.85 22.63 -16.01
CA GLN A 1069 17.97 21.97 -17.31
C GLN A 1069 19.19 22.49 -18.06
N SER A 1070 20.18 21.62 -18.23
CA SER A 1070 21.33 21.89 -19.10
C SER A 1070 20.88 21.98 -20.57
N ILE A 1071 21.43 22.97 -21.28
CA ILE A 1071 21.14 23.20 -22.69
C ILE A 1071 22.11 22.43 -23.60
N SER A 1072 21.58 21.80 -24.65
CA SER A 1072 22.35 21.19 -25.73
C SER A 1072 22.40 22.10 -26.96
N GLY A 1073 23.60 22.33 -27.48
CA GLY A 1073 23.83 23.19 -28.64
C GLY A 1073 24.44 24.54 -28.26
N GLY A 1074 25.02 25.24 -29.24
CA GLY A 1074 25.70 26.53 -29.03
C GLY A 1074 25.21 27.64 -29.97
N ASP A 1075 24.08 27.43 -30.63
CA ASP A 1075 23.52 28.32 -31.64
C ASP A 1075 22.64 29.41 -31.02
N HIS A 1076 22.48 30.51 -31.76
CA HIS A 1076 21.57 31.60 -31.43
C HIS A 1076 20.22 31.39 -32.14
N TYR A 1077 19.13 31.61 -31.42
CA TYR A 1077 17.75 31.41 -31.87
C TYR A 1077 16.93 32.68 -31.70
N ARG A 1078 16.12 33.05 -32.71
CA ARG A 1078 15.12 34.12 -32.56
C ARG A 1078 13.93 33.67 -31.71
N TYR A 1079 13.52 32.42 -31.84
CA TYR A 1079 12.35 31.87 -31.15
C TYR A 1079 12.77 30.77 -30.18
N LEU A 1080 12.19 30.78 -28.99
CA LEU A 1080 12.18 29.62 -28.10
C LEU A 1080 10.75 29.10 -27.94
N ARG A 1081 10.62 27.79 -27.67
CA ARG A 1081 9.35 27.15 -27.36
C ARG A 1081 9.47 26.24 -26.16
N ILE A 1082 8.56 26.38 -25.20
CA ILE A 1082 8.39 25.44 -24.09
C ILE A 1082 7.24 24.52 -24.50
N HIS A 1083 7.53 23.23 -24.65
CA HIS A 1083 6.60 22.27 -25.24
C HIS A 1083 6.66 20.94 -24.50
N ASN A 1084 5.55 20.23 -24.41
CA ASN A 1084 5.53 18.85 -24.00
C ASN A 1084 4.50 18.08 -24.85
N PRO A 1085 4.92 16.97 -25.49
CA PRO A 1085 4.07 16.18 -26.37
C PRO A 1085 3.03 15.34 -25.59
N THR A 1086 3.11 15.32 -24.26
CA THR A 1086 2.19 14.61 -23.36
C THR A 1086 1.16 15.57 -22.74
N SER A 1087 0.26 15.06 -21.90
CA SER A 1087 -0.81 15.87 -21.29
C SER A 1087 -0.28 16.76 -20.16
N TRP A 1088 0.20 17.94 -20.54
CA TRP A 1088 0.58 19.03 -19.63
C TRP A 1088 -0.25 20.26 -19.98
N TYR A 1089 -0.97 20.86 -19.04
CA TYR A 1089 -1.82 22.00 -19.34
C TYR A 1089 -1.01 23.30 -19.18
N GLY A 1090 0.24 23.34 -19.66
CA GLY A 1090 1.13 24.48 -19.42
C GLY A 1090 1.43 24.80 -17.95
N ASP A 1091 1.32 23.80 -17.05
CA ASP A 1091 1.37 23.92 -15.58
C ASP A 1091 2.78 24.26 -15.02
N LEU A 1092 3.33 25.41 -15.38
CA LEU A 1092 4.55 26.00 -14.81
C LEU A 1092 4.21 27.27 -14.03
N SER A 1093 4.82 27.41 -12.86
CA SER A 1093 4.76 28.63 -12.06
C SER A 1093 5.79 29.66 -12.55
N GLU A 1094 7.03 29.24 -12.79
CA GLU A 1094 8.10 30.14 -13.20
C GLU A 1094 9.08 29.45 -14.16
N VAL A 1095 9.72 30.26 -14.99
CA VAL A 1095 10.78 29.90 -15.93
C VAL A 1095 11.83 31.00 -15.92
N GLU A 1096 13.07 30.62 -15.62
CA GLU A 1096 14.19 31.53 -15.76
C GLU A 1096 15.13 31.06 -16.88
N LEU A 1097 15.53 32.02 -17.71
CA LEU A 1097 16.40 31.80 -18.86
C LEU A 1097 17.72 32.55 -18.65
N TYR A 1098 18.83 31.85 -18.79
CA TYR A 1098 20.17 32.42 -18.72
C TYR A 1098 20.93 32.16 -20.00
N GLY A 1099 21.72 33.13 -20.44
CA GLY A 1099 22.57 33.02 -21.61
C GLY A 1099 22.93 34.35 -22.25
N ASP A 1100 23.30 34.30 -23.53
CA ASP A 1100 23.74 35.46 -24.30
C ASP A 1100 22.63 35.93 -25.26
N ILE A 1101 22.43 37.26 -25.34
CA ILE A 1101 21.54 37.87 -26.33
C ILE A 1101 22.36 38.73 -27.30
N LYS A 1102 22.18 38.47 -28.60
CA LYS A 1102 22.80 39.25 -29.67
C LYS A 1102 21.75 40.08 -30.37
N TYR A 1103 22.04 41.36 -30.51
CA TYR A 1103 21.31 42.26 -31.39
C TYR A 1103 22.07 42.38 -32.71
N ASP A 1104 21.33 42.39 -33.82
CA ASP A 1104 21.90 42.77 -35.11
C ASP A 1104 22.44 44.21 -35.03
N ALA A 1105 23.56 44.47 -35.70
CA ALA A 1105 24.26 45.77 -35.69
C ALA A 1105 23.51 46.88 -36.43
#